data_AF-A0A8C9NJX2-F1
#
_entry.id   AF-A0A8C9NJX2-F1
#
_cell.length_a   1.000
_cell.length_b   1.000
_cell.length_c   1.000
_cell.angle_alpha   90.00
_cell.angle_beta   90.00
_cell.angle_gamma   90.00
#
_symmetry.space_group_name_H-M   'P 1'
#
loop_
_entity.id
_entity.type
_entity.pdbx_description
1 polymer ?
#
loop_
_entity_poly.entity_id
_entity_poly.type
_entity_poly.pdbx_seq_one_letter_code
_entity_poly.pdbx_strand_id
1 'polypeptide(L)'
;MAPDRFPSAFAEAGQQSGLQVWRVEQLELVPVPPSRHGDFFVGDAYLVLRTERRGDNVAYRLHYWLGKECTQDESTAAAIFAVQMDDYLGGKPVQSREIQGYESNEFMSYFKGGIKYKAGGVASGFNHVVTNDMSAQRLLHIKGRRVVRATEVPLAWASFNKGDCFIIDLGNEIYQWCGSSCNKYERLKATQVAVGIRDNERNGRSKLITVEEGSEPDRLIEVLGNKPELPEGGDDDDELADITNRRSAKLYMVSDASGSMKVSLVAEENPFSMAMLLSEECFILDNGAARKIFVWKGKNANPQERRAAMKNAEQFIQQMNYPANTQIQVLPEGGETPMFKQFFKDWKDKDQSDGFGKVYVTERVAKIEQIEFDATKLHESPQMAAQHNMIDDGSGKVEIWRVESSGRVPVGPETYGQFYGGDCYIILYTYPRGKIIYTWQGSHATKDELTASAFLTVQLDRSLNDQAVQIRVSQGKEPAHLLSLFKNKPLIVYKDGTSRREGQKPAPPTRLFQIRKNLASITRIAEVDVDAVSLNSNDVFVLKLPNNSGYTWVGRGASKEEEQGAQYIANVLKCQTATINEGQEPEEFWKALGGKKKYQTSSQLLTKAEDHPPRLYGCSNKTGRFIIEEVPGEFTQDDLAEDDVMLLDVWEQVFIWIGKDANETERQESVKSAKRYIETDPSGRDKGTPIIIVKQGHEPPTFTGWFLAWDSNKWKN
;
A
#
# COMPACT_ATOMS: atom_id res chain seq x y z
N MET A 1 37.76 12.85 34.07
CA MET A 1 36.87 11.77 34.55
C MET A 1 35.83 12.40 35.43
N ALA A 2 34.56 12.40 34.99
CA ALA A 2 33.43 12.69 35.86
C ALA A 2 32.49 11.47 35.77
N PRO A 3 32.68 10.46 36.64
CA PRO A 3 31.60 9.53 36.93
C PRO A 3 30.52 10.31 37.74
N ASP A 4 29.27 9.86 37.73
CA ASP A 4 28.14 10.37 38.55
C ASP A 4 27.22 11.44 37.96
N ARG A 5 26.90 11.42 36.65
CA ARG A 5 25.74 12.17 36.12
C ARG A 5 24.52 11.31 35.77
N PHE A 6 24.70 10.01 35.55
CA PHE A 6 23.64 9.10 35.11
C PHE A 6 23.80 7.72 35.77
N PRO A 7 22.71 6.94 35.94
CA PRO A 7 22.78 5.59 36.48
C PRO A 7 23.78 4.70 35.74
N SER A 8 24.49 3.82 36.46
CA SER A 8 25.48 2.90 35.86
C SER A 8 24.88 2.01 34.78
N ALA A 9 23.60 1.64 34.92
CA ALA A 9 22.83 0.89 33.93
C ALA A 9 22.73 1.57 32.56
N PHE A 10 22.98 2.88 32.45
CA PHE A 10 22.94 3.62 31.18
C PHE A 10 24.17 3.39 30.32
N ALA A 11 25.30 2.94 30.91
CA ALA A 11 26.55 2.78 30.18
C ALA A 11 26.39 1.94 28.91
N GLU A 12 25.52 0.93 28.93
CA GLU A 12 25.25 0.02 27.80
C GLU A 12 23.96 0.35 27.02
N ALA A 13 23.21 1.39 27.41
CA ALA A 13 21.93 1.72 26.77
C ALA A 13 22.13 2.24 25.35
N GLY A 14 21.44 1.65 24.38
CA GLY A 14 21.42 2.14 23.00
C GLY A 14 22.71 1.96 22.20
N GLN A 15 23.71 1.24 22.74
CA GLN A 15 24.97 0.98 22.04
C GLN A 15 24.81 0.02 20.86
N GLN A 16 23.89 -0.93 20.92
CA GLN A 16 23.62 -1.91 19.86
C GLN A 16 22.14 -1.91 19.48
N SER A 17 21.84 -2.34 18.25
CA SER A 17 20.45 -2.54 17.81
C SER A 17 19.81 -3.68 18.61
N GLY A 18 18.61 -3.49 19.14
CA GLY A 18 17.94 -4.50 19.97
C GLY A 18 16.95 -3.93 20.97
N LEU A 19 16.40 -4.82 21.80
CA LEU A 19 15.50 -4.49 22.90
C LEU A 19 16.25 -4.65 24.23
N GLN A 20 16.21 -3.62 25.07
CA GLN A 20 16.70 -3.64 26.44
C GLN A 20 15.54 -3.34 27.38
N VAL A 21 15.41 -4.10 28.46
CA VAL A 21 14.34 -3.98 29.45
C VAL A 21 14.98 -3.92 30.83
N TRP A 22 14.59 -2.93 31.63
CA TRP A 22 14.98 -2.78 33.02
C TRP A 22 13.73 -2.73 33.90
N ARG A 23 13.82 -3.32 35.08
CA ARG A 23 12.83 -3.23 36.14
C ARG A 23 13.30 -2.17 37.14
N VAL A 24 12.38 -1.36 37.63
CA VAL A 24 12.66 -0.42 38.71
C VAL A 24 12.61 -1.21 40.02
N GLU A 25 13.75 -1.38 40.67
CA GLU A 25 13.84 -2.07 41.96
C GLU A 25 14.53 -1.12 42.96
N GLN A 26 13.86 -0.79 44.06
CA GLN A 26 14.41 0.09 45.12
C GLN A 26 14.97 1.42 44.57
N LEU A 27 14.27 2.03 43.61
CA LEU A 27 14.67 3.27 42.92
C LEU A 27 15.97 3.14 42.09
N GLU A 28 16.35 1.93 41.68
CA GLU A 28 17.44 1.67 40.74
C GLU A 28 16.93 0.88 39.51
N LEU A 29 17.69 0.92 38.40
CA LEU A 29 17.37 0.16 37.18
C LEU A 29 18.12 -1.17 37.16
N VAL A 30 17.39 -2.26 37.31
CA VAL A 30 17.92 -3.62 37.26
C VAL A 30 17.62 -4.25 35.90
N PRO A 31 18.63 -4.69 35.12
CA PRO A 31 18.41 -5.31 33.82
C PRO A 31 17.56 -6.59 33.91
N VAL A 32 16.54 -6.70 33.06
CA VAL A 32 15.73 -7.92 32.93
C VAL A 32 16.41 -8.86 31.93
N PRO A 33 16.66 -10.13 32.28
CA PRO A 33 17.26 -11.10 31.38
C PRO A 33 16.45 -11.25 30.08
N PRO A 34 17.10 -11.37 28.89
CA PRO A 34 16.40 -11.49 27.60
C PRO A 34 15.36 -12.62 27.54
N SER A 35 15.63 -13.74 28.23
CA SER A 35 14.70 -14.88 28.33
C SER A 35 13.37 -14.54 29.04
N ARG A 36 13.32 -13.43 29.77
CA ARG A 36 12.15 -12.94 30.52
C ARG A 36 11.58 -11.65 29.94
N HIS A 37 12.05 -11.20 28.77
CA HIS A 37 11.42 -10.08 28.08
C HIS A 37 9.97 -10.46 27.72
N GLY A 38 9.03 -9.59 28.09
CA GLY A 38 7.60 -9.84 27.97
C GLY A 38 6.93 -10.23 29.29
N ASP A 39 7.70 -10.53 30.35
CA ASP A 39 7.14 -10.74 31.68
C ASP A 39 7.14 -9.44 32.49
N PHE A 40 5.95 -8.97 32.89
CA PHE A 40 5.78 -7.73 33.66
C PHE A 40 5.02 -8.00 34.95
N PHE A 41 5.57 -7.56 36.07
CA PHE A 41 4.90 -7.64 37.37
C PHE A 41 3.91 -6.48 37.55
N VAL A 42 2.68 -6.81 37.95
CA VAL A 42 1.57 -5.87 38.14
C VAL A 42 1.87 -4.81 39.20
N GLY A 43 2.70 -5.15 40.19
CA GLY A 43 3.12 -4.26 41.26
C GLY A 43 4.36 -3.42 40.97
N ASP A 44 4.89 -3.40 39.75
CA ASP A 44 6.17 -2.73 39.45
C ASP A 44 6.09 -1.76 38.26
N ALA A 45 7.17 -1.00 38.09
CA ALA A 45 7.42 -0.18 36.91
C ALA A 45 8.67 -0.65 36.16
N TYR A 46 8.69 -0.44 34.84
CA TYR A 46 9.76 -0.88 33.95
C TYR A 46 10.17 0.24 33.00
N LEU A 47 11.43 0.20 32.56
CA LEU A 47 11.95 1.01 31.46
C LEU A 47 12.32 0.08 30.30
N VAL A 48 11.87 0.40 29.09
CA VAL A 48 12.09 -0.41 27.88
C VAL A 48 12.65 0.47 26.77
N LEU A 49 13.82 0.12 26.26
CA LEU A 49 14.49 0.82 25.16
C LEU A 49 14.60 -0.10 23.96
N ARG A 50 14.01 0.32 22.84
CA ARG A 50 14.24 -0.27 21.53
C ARG A 50 15.19 0.63 20.74
N THR A 51 16.30 0.07 20.29
CA THR A 51 17.32 0.76 19.50
C THR A 51 17.35 0.22 18.08
N GLU A 52 17.25 1.11 17.10
CA GLU A 52 17.36 0.80 15.68
C GLU A 52 18.47 1.62 15.04
N ARG A 53 19.52 0.97 14.55
CA ARG A 53 20.61 1.62 13.80
C ARG A 53 20.40 1.45 12.29
N ARG A 54 20.57 2.53 11.52
CA ARG A 54 20.51 2.57 10.06
C ARG A 54 21.61 3.50 9.51
N GLY A 55 22.73 2.94 9.07
CA GLY A 55 23.92 3.73 8.72
C GLY A 55 24.42 4.51 9.93
N ASP A 56 24.68 5.81 9.76
CA ASP A 56 25.10 6.71 10.86
C ASP A 56 23.93 7.18 11.75
N ASN A 57 22.69 6.91 11.35
CA ASN A 57 21.50 7.33 12.09
C ASN A 57 21.02 6.26 13.07
N VAL A 58 20.76 6.68 14.32
CA VAL A 58 20.22 5.83 15.39
C VAL A 58 18.88 6.38 15.85
N ALA A 59 17.85 5.52 15.84
CA ALA A 59 16.53 5.83 16.37
C ALA A 59 16.29 5.06 17.67
N TYR A 60 15.69 5.74 18.65
CA TYR A 60 15.38 5.18 19.96
C TYR A 60 13.87 5.27 20.22
N ARG A 61 13.27 4.18 20.72
CA ARG A 61 11.94 4.16 21.31
C ARG A 61 12.07 3.82 22.78
N LEU A 62 11.68 4.76 23.64
CA LEU A 62 11.83 4.66 25.07
C LEU A 62 10.44 4.60 25.70
N HIS A 63 10.13 3.48 26.34
CA HIS A 63 8.86 3.27 27.00
C HIS A 63 9.12 3.14 28.50
N TYR A 64 8.22 3.67 29.32
CA TYR A 64 8.14 3.25 30.72
C TYR A 64 6.76 2.66 30.96
N TRP A 65 6.75 1.44 31.47
CA TRP A 65 5.54 0.65 31.68
C TRP A 65 5.18 0.67 33.17
N LEU A 66 3.91 0.93 33.47
CA LEU A 66 3.38 1.05 34.83
C LEU A 66 2.36 -0.05 35.09
N GLY A 67 2.68 -0.91 36.06
CA GLY A 67 1.78 -1.94 36.55
C GLY A 67 0.58 -1.34 37.28
N LYS A 68 -0.55 -2.04 37.25
CA LYS A 68 -1.80 -1.57 37.87
C LYS A 68 -1.69 -1.38 39.39
N GLU A 69 -0.81 -2.14 40.03
CA GLU A 69 -0.54 -2.11 41.47
C GLU A 69 0.82 -1.46 41.80
N CYS A 70 1.48 -0.82 40.82
CA CYS A 70 2.79 -0.21 41.06
C CYS A 70 2.69 0.95 42.06
N THR A 71 3.71 1.08 42.90
CA THR A 71 3.73 2.15 43.91
C THR A 71 3.95 3.52 43.24
N GLN A 72 3.47 4.57 43.91
CA GLN A 72 3.68 5.94 43.43
C GLN A 72 5.19 6.25 43.29
N ASP A 73 6.01 5.80 44.23
CA ASP A 73 7.45 6.02 44.20
C ASP A 73 8.13 5.32 43.01
N GLU A 74 7.77 4.07 42.71
CA GLU A 74 8.30 3.32 41.55
C GLU A 74 7.85 3.92 40.21
N SER A 75 6.58 4.32 40.12
CA SER A 75 6.05 5.00 38.94
C SER A 75 6.75 6.34 38.68
N THR A 76 7.03 7.10 39.74
CA THR A 76 7.76 8.36 39.69
C THR A 76 9.22 8.13 39.30
N ALA A 77 9.86 7.11 39.86
CA ALA A 77 11.22 6.73 39.50
C ALA A 77 11.33 6.31 38.03
N ALA A 78 10.38 5.52 37.51
CA ALA A 78 10.36 5.13 36.10
C ALA A 78 10.25 6.33 35.16
N ALA A 79 9.41 7.31 35.49
CA ALA A 79 9.31 8.57 34.75
C ALA A 79 10.61 9.39 34.81
N ILE A 80 11.24 9.50 35.99
CA ILE A 80 12.54 10.17 36.16
C ILE A 80 13.60 9.49 35.31
N PHE A 81 13.66 8.16 35.32
CA PHE A 81 14.62 7.40 34.53
C PHE A 81 14.39 7.56 33.02
N ALA A 82 13.14 7.63 32.57
CA ALA A 82 12.84 7.91 31.16
C ALA A 82 13.36 9.29 30.74
N VAL A 83 13.19 10.32 31.57
CA VAL A 83 13.73 11.67 31.31
C VAL A 83 15.26 11.68 31.31
N GLN A 84 15.88 11.01 32.28
CA GLN A 84 17.35 10.92 32.34
C GLN A 84 17.93 10.16 31.14
N MET A 85 17.27 9.09 30.70
CA MET A 85 17.68 8.29 29.53
C MET A 85 17.51 9.07 28.23
N ASP A 86 16.45 9.88 28.11
CA ASP A 86 16.29 10.84 27.00
C ASP A 86 17.45 11.83 26.93
N ASP A 87 17.78 12.47 28.06
CA ASP A 87 18.91 13.39 28.18
C ASP A 87 20.25 12.70 27.85
N TYR A 88 20.47 11.47 28.35
CA TYR A 88 21.66 10.66 28.06
C TYR A 88 21.81 10.34 26.57
N LEU A 89 20.71 10.05 25.88
CA LEU A 89 20.67 9.74 24.44
C LEU A 89 20.55 11.01 23.56
N GLY A 90 20.75 12.20 24.14
CA GLY A 90 20.80 13.48 23.43
C GLY A 90 19.43 14.02 23.01
N GLY A 91 18.36 13.66 23.71
CA GLY A 91 17.00 14.09 23.45
C GLY A 91 16.38 13.52 22.16
N LYS A 92 17.00 12.47 21.60
CA LYS A 92 16.59 11.77 20.37
C LYS A 92 15.46 10.73 20.57
N PRO A 93 15.28 10.10 21.74
CA PRO A 93 14.21 9.11 21.90
C PRO A 93 12.80 9.66 21.70
N VAL A 94 11.95 8.84 21.07
CA VAL A 94 10.49 8.98 21.20
C VAL A 94 10.08 8.29 22.48
N GLN A 95 9.44 9.02 23.39
CA GLN A 95 9.05 8.49 24.69
C GLN A 95 7.57 8.09 24.69
N SER A 96 7.21 7.01 25.37
CA SER A 96 5.82 6.57 25.52
C SER A 96 5.54 6.10 26.95
N ARG A 97 4.40 6.53 27.50
CA ARG A 97 3.88 6.04 28.79
C ARG A 97 2.97 4.86 28.53
N GLU A 98 3.35 3.70 29.02
CA GLU A 98 2.60 2.45 28.86
C GLU A 98 1.94 2.07 30.18
N ILE A 99 0.65 1.76 30.15
CA ILE A 99 -0.12 1.39 31.34
C ILE A 99 -0.64 -0.02 31.13
N GLN A 100 -0.53 -0.84 32.16
CA GLN A 100 -1.00 -2.23 32.13
C GLN A 100 -2.41 -2.35 31.54
N GLY A 101 -2.55 -3.17 30.49
CA GLY A 101 -3.82 -3.46 29.81
C GLY A 101 -4.25 -2.39 28.80
N TYR A 102 -3.48 -1.33 28.61
CA TYR A 102 -3.73 -0.24 27.67
C TYR A 102 -2.47 0.16 26.89
N GLU A 103 -1.53 -0.78 26.74
CA GLU A 103 -0.27 -0.57 26.05
C GLU A 103 -0.45 -0.19 24.58
N SER A 104 0.50 0.57 24.05
CA SER A 104 0.55 0.91 22.63
C SER A 104 0.86 -0.30 21.76
N ASN A 105 0.31 -0.33 20.54
CA ASN A 105 0.62 -1.37 19.55
C ASN A 105 2.14 -1.46 19.25
N GLU A 106 2.85 -0.33 19.30
CA GLU A 106 4.30 -0.27 19.10
C GLU A 106 5.03 -1.02 20.22
N PHE A 107 4.67 -0.80 21.49
CA PHE A 107 5.22 -1.54 22.63
C PHE A 107 4.91 -3.04 22.56
N MET A 108 3.66 -3.39 22.25
CA MET A 108 3.23 -4.78 22.12
C MET A 108 3.97 -5.53 21.00
N SER A 109 4.32 -4.84 19.90
CA SER A 109 5.03 -5.44 18.76
C SER A 109 6.42 -6.00 19.10
N TYR A 110 7.04 -5.53 20.20
CA TYR A 110 8.36 -6.00 20.63
C TYR A 110 8.33 -7.43 21.17
N PHE A 111 7.17 -7.86 21.69
CA PHE A 111 6.99 -9.12 22.37
C PHE A 111 6.13 -10.04 21.50
N LYS A 112 6.75 -10.67 20.48
CA LYS A 112 6.04 -11.52 19.51
C LYS A 112 5.26 -12.71 20.10
N GLY A 113 5.54 -13.07 21.35
CA GLY A 113 4.79 -14.07 22.13
C GLY A 113 3.75 -13.49 23.10
N GLY A 114 3.45 -12.19 22.99
CA GLY A 114 2.64 -11.42 23.93
C GLY A 114 3.40 -10.99 25.18
N ILE A 115 2.75 -10.15 25.99
CA ILE A 115 3.21 -9.81 27.34
C ILE A 115 2.41 -10.60 28.39
N LYS A 116 3.05 -10.91 29.52
CA LYS A 116 2.46 -11.67 30.62
C LYS A 116 2.46 -10.80 31.87
N TYR A 117 1.27 -10.52 32.40
CA TYR A 117 1.12 -9.88 33.70
C TYR A 117 1.29 -10.90 34.82
N LYS A 118 2.21 -10.62 35.73
CA LYS A 118 2.52 -11.45 36.90
C LYS A 118 2.07 -10.73 38.16
N ALA A 119 1.32 -11.41 39.02
CA ALA A 119 0.95 -10.86 40.31
C ALA A 119 2.19 -10.60 41.19
N GLY A 120 2.11 -9.60 42.06
CA GLY A 120 3.20 -9.18 42.94
C GLY A 120 4.14 -8.13 42.31
N GLY A 121 5.28 -7.93 42.95
CA GLY A 121 6.25 -6.87 42.66
C GLY A 121 7.35 -6.80 43.72
N VAL A 122 8.28 -5.85 43.59
CA VAL A 122 9.43 -5.64 44.48
C VAL A 122 8.97 -5.49 45.94
N ALA A 123 7.91 -4.70 46.17
CA ALA A 123 7.33 -4.45 47.49
C ALA A 123 6.72 -5.70 48.16
N SER A 124 6.37 -6.73 47.39
CA SER A 124 5.67 -7.93 47.90
C SER A 124 6.56 -9.17 47.98
N GLY A 125 7.83 -9.08 47.58
CA GLY A 125 8.82 -10.17 47.70
C GLY A 125 8.54 -11.41 46.84
N PHE A 126 7.55 -11.37 45.95
CA PHE A 126 7.14 -12.53 45.16
C PHE A 126 8.06 -12.76 43.95
N ASN A 127 8.45 -14.03 43.79
CA ASN A 127 8.79 -14.63 42.50
C ASN A 127 7.67 -15.63 42.15
N HIS A 128 6.84 -15.27 41.17
CA HIS A 128 5.87 -16.11 40.46
C HIS A 128 4.69 -16.74 41.25
N VAL A 129 3.45 -16.48 40.80
CA VAL A 129 2.44 -17.47 40.33
C VAL A 129 1.39 -16.74 39.44
N VAL A 130 0.76 -17.50 38.54
CA VAL A 130 -0.17 -17.18 37.42
C VAL A 130 -1.57 -16.72 37.86
N THR A 131 -2.25 -15.88 37.05
CA THR A 131 -3.68 -16.05 36.70
C THR A 131 -4.04 -15.45 35.33
N ASN A 132 -4.75 -16.23 34.51
CA ASN A 132 -5.38 -15.83 33.25
C ASN A 132 -6.78 -15.25 33.54
N ASP A 133 -7.10 -14.07 33.04
CA ASP A 133 -8.48 -13.59 33.01
C ASP A 133 -9.18 -14.05 31.73
N MET A 134 -10.21 -14.89 31.87
CA MET A 134 -11.06 -15.40 30.79
C MET A 134 -12.54 -15.02 31.03
N SER A 135 -12.82 -13.96 31.80
CA SER A 135 -14.17 -13.60 32.27
C SER A 135 -14.92 -12.56 31.41
N ALA A 136 -14.37 -12.19 30.25
CA ALA A 136 -14.92 -11.10 29.41
C ALA A 136 -16.36 -11.38 28.95
N GLN A 137 -17.20 -10.33 29.00
CA GLN A 137 -18.54 -10.28 28.41
C GLN A 137 -18.79 -8.87 27.86
N ARG A 138 -18.62 -8.69 26.55
CA ARG A 138 -18.80 -7.38 25.88
C ARG A 138 -19.19 -7.50 24.42
N LEU A 139 -19.74 -6.43 23.85
CA LEU A 139 -20.09 -6.31 22.44
C LEU A 139 -19.31 -5.15 21.81
N LEU A 140 -18.67 -5.39 20.67
CA LEU A 140 -18.04 -4.36 19.87
C LEU A 140 -18.82 -4.17 18.57
N HIS A 141 -19.18 -2.94 18.27
CA HIS A 141 -19.76 -2.52 17.01
C HIS A 141 -18.67 -2.09 16.05
N ILE A 142 -18.62 -2.73 14.88
CA ILE A 142 -17.65 -2.49 13.82
C ILE A 142 -18.35 -1.67 12.74
N LYS A 143 -18.06 -0.36 12.70
CA LYS A 143 -18.73 0.58 11.80
C LYS A 143 -17.76 1.54 11.12
N GLY A 144 -18.10 1.92 9.90
CA GLY A 144 -17.47 2.99 9.12
C GLY A 144 -17.05 2.52 7.73
N ARG A 145 -17.13 3.41 6.74
CA ARG A 145 -16.85 3.10 5.33
C ARG A 145 -15.38 3.25 4.92
N ARG A 146 -14.65 4.19 5.55
CA ARG A 146 -13.22 4.48 5.25
C ARG A 146 -12.28 4.21 6.41
N VAL A 147 -12.75 4.47 7.63
CA VAL A 147 -12.03 4.22 8.88
C VAL A 147 -12.92 3.37 9.77
N VAL A 148 -12.91 2.06 9.51
CA VAL A 148 -13.71 1.11 10.28
C VAL A 148 -13.17 1.01 11.72
N ARG A 149 -13.99 1.37 12.72
CA ARG A 149 -13.61 1.33 14.15
C ARG A 149 -14.46 0.31 14.91
N ALA A 150 -13.85 -0.27 15.92
CA ALA A 150 -14.54 -1.11 16.91
C ALA A 150 -14.87 -0.26 18.14
N THR A 151 -16.15 -0.09 18.43
CA THR A 151 -16.64 0.67 19.58
C THR A 151 -17.40 -0.26 20.49
N GLU A 152 -17.10 -0.25 21.79
CA GLU A 152 -17.87 -1.05 22.74
C GLU A 152 -19.27 -0.48 22.90
N VAL A 153 -20.27 -1.35 22.78
CA VAL A 153 -21.71 -1.03 22.86
C VAL A 153 -22.36 -2.00 23.84
N PRO A 154 -23.58 -1.70 24.35
CA PRO A 154 -24.29 -2.62 25.22
C PRO A 154 -24.45 -4.01 24.60
N LEU A 155 -24.19 -5.08 25.38
CA LEU A 155 -24.36 -6.47 24.93
C LEU A 155 -25.85 -6.85 24.87
N ALA A 156 -26.56 -6.33 23.87
CA ALA A 156 -27.99 -6.53 23.66
C ALA A 156 -28.38 -6.40 22.18
N TRP A 157 -29.45 -7.08 21.76
CA TRP A 157 -29.95 -7.03 20.37
C TRP A 157 -30.29 -5.60 19.89
N ALA A 158 -30.66 -4.70 20.81
CA ALA A 158 -30.94 -3.30 20.49
C ALA A 158 -29.72 -2.54 19.91
N SER A 159 -28.51 -3.06 20.05
CA SER A 159 -27.29 -2.49 19.49
C SER A 159 -26.95 -3.00 18.08
N PHE A 160 -27.63 -4.04 17.61
CA PHE A 160 -27.37 -4.66 16.30
C PHE A 160 -28.17 -3.99 15.19
N ASN A 161 -27.62 -4.03 13.98
CA ASN A 161 -28.31 -3.70 12.74
C ASN A 161 -27.81 -4.62 11.61
N LYS A 162 -28.53 -4.64 10.48
CA LYS A 162 -28.20 -5.53 9.35
C LYS A 162 -26.99 -5.07 8.52
N GLY A 163 -26.66 -3.77 8.59
CA GLY A 163 -25.65 -3.13 7.74
C GLY A 163 -24.23 -3.18 8.28
N ASP A 164 -24.01 -3.59 9.52
CA ASP A 164 -22.69 -3.54 10.17
C ASP A 164 -22.20 -4.92 10.64
N CYS A 165 -20.94 -4.98 11.09
CA CYS A 165 -20.38 -6.15 11.77
C CYS A 165 -20.29 -5.91 13.28
N PHE A 166 -20.33 -7.00 14.06
CA PHE A 166 -20.23 -6.96 15.51
C PHE A 166 -19.31 -8.07 16.03
N ILE A 167 -18.66 -7.83 17.17
CA ILE A 167 -17.85 -8.84 17.86
C ILE A 167 -18.41 -9.04 19.25
N ILE A 168 -18.91 -10.24 19.51
CA ILE A 168 -19.42 -10.65 20.82
C ILE A 168 -18.29 -11.43 21.49
N ASP A 169 -17.76 -10.87 22.57
CA ASP A 169 -16.60 -11.40 23.25
C ASP A 169 -17.00 -11.97 24.61
N LEU A 170 -16.93 -13.30 24.72
CA LEU A 170 -17.36 -14.08 25.88
C LEU A 170 -16.18 -14.80 26.56
N GLY A 171 -14.96 -14.26 26.45
CA GLY A 171 -13.77 -14.84 27.08
C GLY A 171 -13.19 -16.01 26.26
N ASN A 172 -13.69 -17.22 26.50
CA ASN A 172 -13.23 -18.44 25.82
C ASN A 172 -13.68 -18.52 24.36
N GLU A 173 -14.72 -17.78 23.99
CA GLU A 173 -15.28 -17.74 22.65
C GLU A 173 -15.46 -16.29 22.20
N ILE A 174 -15.10 -16.02 20.95
CA ILE A 174 -15.26 -14.72 20.29
C ILE A 174 -16.11 -14.98 19.06
N TYR A 175 -17.29 -14.36 19.00
CA TYR A 175 -18.18 -14.46 17.86
C TYR A 175 -18.09 -13.20 17.02
N GLN A 176 -17.67 -13.34 15.76
CA GLN A 176 -17.80 -12.30 14.75
C GLN A 176 -19.17 -12.45 14.10
N TRP A 177 -20.11 -11.59 14.44
CA TRP A 177 -21.45 -11.58 13.85
C TRP A 177 -21.50 -10.58 12.69
N CYS A 178 -21.92 -11.02 11.51
CA CYS A 178 -22.00 -10.21 10.30
C CYS A 178 -23.45 -10.03 9.87
N GLY A 179 -23.90 -8.77 9.81
CA GLY A 179 -25.23 -8.45 9.31
C GLY A 179 -25.40 -8.79 7.83
N SER A 180 -26.64 -9.03 7.41
CA SER A 180 -26.97 -9.47 6.04
C SER A 180 -26.58 -8.46 4.94
N SER A 181 -26.48 -7.17 5.24
CA SER A 181 -26.13 -6.10 4.31
C SER A 181 -24.77 -5.46 4.58
N CYS A 182 -23.94 -6.02 5.48
CA CYS A 182 -22.65 -5.42 5.81
C CYS A 182 -21.59 -5.50 4.70
N ASN A 183 -20.75 -4.46 4.62
CA ASN A 183 -19.82 -4.30 3.50
C ASN A 183 -18.53 -5.13 3.69
N LYS A 184 -17.79 -5.33 2.59
CA LYS A 184 -16.58 -6.19 2.58
C LYS A 184 -15.45 -5.65 3.45
N TYR A 185 -15.37 -4.34 3.65
CA TYR A 185 -14.33 -3.69 4.46
C TYR A 185 -14.60 -3.85 5.95
N GLU A 186 -15.86 -3.76 6.39
CA GLU A 186 -16.29 -4.06 7.76
C GLU A 186 -16.04 -5.50 8.12
N ARG A 187 -16.34 -6.44 7.22
CA ARG A 187 -16.05 -7.87 7.41
C ARG A 187 -14.55 -8.13 7.60
N LEU A 188 -13.72 -7.52 6.76
CA LEU A 188 -12.26 -7.62 6.87
C LEU A 188 -11.77 -7.04 8.20
N LYS A 189 -12.28 -5.86 8.60
CA LYS A 189 -11.90 -5.23 9.86
C LYS A 189 -12.37 -6.02 11.08
N ALA A 190 -13.61 -6.49 11.07
CA ALA A 190 -14.16 -7.32 12.14
C ALA A 190 -13.31 -8.58 12.34
N THR A 191 -12.87 -9.20 11.24
CA THR A 191 -11.93 -10.33 11.28
C THR A 191 -10.60 -9.94 11.93
N GLN A 192 -10.00 -8.81 11.52
CA GLN A 192 -8.74 -8.32 12.11
C GLN A 192 -8.87 -8.03 13.60
N VAL A 193 -9.97 -7.40 14.03
CA VAL A 193 -10.21 -7.07 15.44
C VAL A 193 -10.46 -8.34 16.24
N ALA A 194 -11.24 -9.29 15.74
CA ALA A 194 -11.54 -10.53 16.44
C ALA A 194 -10.31 -11.46 16.55
N VAL A 195 -9.47 -11.53 15.51
CA VAL A 195 -8.14 -12.16 15.55
C VAL A 195 -7.23 -11.44 16.53
N GLY A 196 -7.26 -10.11 16.55
CA GLY A 196 -6.52 -9.30 17.53
C GLY A 196 -6.91 -9.60 18.98
N ILE A 197 -8.20 -9.71 19.28
CA ILE A 197 -8.69 -10.07 20.63
C ILE A 197 -8.24 -11.49 20.97
N ARG A 198 -8.39 -12.45 20.03
CA ARG A 198 -7.95 -13.83 20.24
C ARG A 198 -6.46 -13.92 20.55
N ASP A 199 -5.63 -13.32 19.71
CA ASP A 199 -4.18 -13.52 19.74
C ASP A 199 -3.52 -12.63 20.80
N ASN A 200 -3.97 -11.39 20.94
CA ASN A 200 -3.32 -10.39 21.80
C ASN A 200 -3.96 -10.33 23.20
N GLU A 201 -5.29 -10.48 23.32
CA GLU A 201 -5.96 -10.40 24.63
C GLU A 201 -6.16 -11.79 25.26
N ARG A 202 -6.24 -12.85 24.45
CA ARG A 202 -6.47 -14.23 24.93
C ARG A 202 -5.29 -15.18 24.70
N ASN A 203 -4.19 -14.67 24.18
CA ASN A 203 -2.96 -15.43 23.89
C ASN A 203 -3.20 -16.63 22.96
N GLY A 204 -4.09 -16.47 21.98
CA GLY A 204 -4.44 -17.51 21.00
C GLY A 204 -5.38 -18.61 21.52
N ARG A 205 -5.85 -18.53 22.77
CA ARG A 205 -6.59 -19.61 23.44
C ARG A 205 -8.12 -19.50 23.34
N SER A 206 -8.62 -18.41 22.76
CA SER A 206 -10.05 -18.22 22.54
C SER A 206 -10.46 -18.76 21.17
N LYS A 207 -11.65 -19.34 21.07
CA LYS A 207 -12.18 -19.86 19.81
C LYS A 207 -12.86 -18.72 19.05
N LEU A 208 -12.39 -18.44 17.83
CA LEU A 208 -13.02 -17.47 16.94
C LEU A 208 -14.09 -18.17 16.09
N ILE A 209 -15.31 -17.64 16.09
CA ILE A 209 -16.46 -18.20 15.38
C ILE A 209 -17.11 -17.09 14.55
N THR A 210 -17.17 -17.25 13.23
CA THR A 210 -17.90 -16.33 12.36
C THR A 210 -19.36 -16.77 12.24
N VAL A 211 -20.27 -15.82 12.41
CA VAL A 211 -21.72 -16.02 12.41
C VAL A 211 -22.33 -15.05 11.42
N GLU A 212 -23.06 -15.56 10.43
CA GLU A 212 -23.88 -14.74 9.54
C GLU A 212 -25.27 -14.56 10.16
N GLU A 213 -25.91 -13.41 9.88
CA GLU A 213 -27.29 -13.16 10.29
C GLU A 213 -28.22 -14.32 9.89
N GLY A 214 -28.99 -14.84 10.86
CA GLY A 214 -29.91 -15.96 10.68
C GLY A 214 -29.28 -17.34 10.90
N SER A 215 -27.99 -17.40 11.22
CA SER A 215 -27.26 -18.63 11.57
C SER A 215 -26.69 -18.57 13.01
N GLU A 216 -27.35 -17.85 13.91
CA GLU A 216 -26.89 -17.66 15.29
C GLU A 216 -26.92 -18.99 16.08
N PRO A 217 -25.80 -19.41 16.71
CA PRO A 217 -25.78 -20.62 17.54
C PRO A 217 -26.53 -20.44 18.85
N ASP A 218 -27.01 -21.54 19.44
CA ASP A 218 -27.76 -21.56 20.71
C ASP A 218 -27.07 -20.77 21.83
N ARG A 219 -25.73 -20.80 21.86
CA ARG A 219 -24.93 -20.06 22.84
C ARG A 219 -25.11 -18.54 22.77
N LEU A 220 -25.30 -17.97 21.58
CA LEU A 220 -25.60 -16.54 21.44
C LEU A 220 -27.04 -16.23 21.85
N ILE A 221 -27.98 -17.15 21.60
CA ILE A 221 -29.38 -17.02 22.02
C ILE A 221 -29.49 -17.05 23.55
N GLU A 222 -28.69 -17.88 24.23
CA GLU A 222 -28.61 -17.89 25.70
C GLU A 222 -28.14 -16.55 26.28
N VAL A 223 -27.19 -15.88 25.61
CA VAL A 223 -26.54 -14.65 26.11
C VAL A 223 -27.32 -13.39 25.75
N LEU A 224 -27.83 -13.29 24.52
CA LEU A 224 -28.51 -12.10 24.01
C LEU A 224 -30.03 -12.23 24.02
N GLY A 225 -30.57 -13.43 24.24
CA GLY A 225 -31.99 -13.74 24.07
C GLY A 225 -32.37 -14.03 22.62
N ASN A 226 -33.67 -14.23 22.37
CA ASN A 226 -34.19 -14.46 21.02
C ASN A 226 -33.97 -13.22 20.13
N LYS A 227 -33.41 -13.44 18.93
CA LYS A 227 -33.14 -12.37 17.96
C LYS A 227 -34.45 -11.73 17.47
N PRO A 228 -34.66 -10.41 17.67
CA PRO A 228 -35.78 -9.69 17.08
C PRO A 228 -35.51 -9.39 15.59
N GLU A 229 -36.47 -8.76 14.92
CA GLU A 229 -36.20 -8.14 13.62
C GLU A 229 -35.28 -6.93 13.81
N LEU A 230 -34.16 -6.92 13.09
CA LEU A 230 -33.13 -5.87 13.22
C LEU A 230 -33.38 -4.73 12.23
N PRO A 231 -33.04 -3.48 12.57
CA PRO A 231 -33.13 -2.35 11.66
C PRO A 231 -32.09 -2.44 10.52
N GLU A 232 -32.38 -1.78 9.39
CA GLU A 232 -31.40 -1.55 8.32
C GLU A 232 -30.29 -0.59 8.79
N GLY A 233 -29.07 -0.75 8.29
CA GLY A 233 -27.99 0.21 8.48
C GLY A 233 -28.15 1.42 7.54
N GLY A 234 -28.00 2.65 8.06
CA GLY A 234 -28.13 3.87 7.26
C GLY A 234 -26.77 4.37 6.71
N ASP A 235 -26.70 4.64 5.40
CA ASP A 235 -25.51 5.24 4.75
C ASP A 235 -25.23 6.68 5.22
N ASP A 236 -26.26 7.44 5.62
CA ASP A 236 -26.14 8.82 6.14
C ASP A 236 -25.43 8.88 7.52
N ASP A 237 -25.49 7.80 8.31
CA ASP A 237 -24.83 7.71 9.63
C ASP A 237 -23.31 7.48 9.53
N ASP A 238 -22.84 6.85 8.44
CA ASP A 238 -21.42 6.62 8.20
C ASP A 238 -20.69 7.92 7.81
N GLU A 239 -21.37 8.80 7.06
CA GLU A 239 -20.85 10.11 6.69
C GLU A 239 -20.79 11.04 7.90
N LEU A 240 -21.80 10.99 8.79
CA LEU A 240 -21.84 11.72 10.06
C LEU A 240 -20.77 11.23 11.06
N ALA A 241 -20.50 9.92 11.11
CA ALA A 241 -19.41 9.34 11.90
C ALA A 241 -18.03 9.77 11.37
N ASP A 242 -17.83 9.78 10.04
CA ASP A 242 -16.63 10.29 9.40
C ASP A 242 -16.42 11.81 9.65
N ILE A 243 -17.49 12.61 9.68
CA ILE A 243 -17.45 14.05 9.99
C ILE A 243 -17.11 14.31 11.47
N THR A 244 -17.70 13.54 12.39
CA THR A 244 -17.43 13.65 13.83
C THR A 244 -15.98 13.26 14.16
N ASN A 245 -15.42 12.28 13.44
CA ASN A 245 -14.02 11.89 13.54
C ASN A 245 -13.03 12.91 12.96
N ARG A 246 -13.47 13.83 12.10
CA ARG A 246 -12.64 14.91 11.53
C ARG A 246 -12.53 16.13 12.44
N ARG A 247 -13.36 16.25 13.48
CA ARG A 247 -13.41 17.39 14.43
C ARG A 247 -12.87 17.04 15.83
N SER A 248 -12.13 15.93 15.98
CA SER A 248 -11.88 15.33 17.30
C SER A 248 -10.56 15.71 17.97
N ALA A 249 -9.67 16.45 17.29
CA ALA A 249 -8.36 16.80 17.86
C ALA A 249 -8.11 18.31 17.90
N LYS A 250 -7.43 18.75 18.97
CA LYS A 250 -7.02 20.14 19.21
C LYS A 250 -5.51 20.24 19.33
N LEU A 251 -4.95 21.39 18.95
CA LEU A 251 -3.52 21.67 19.11
C LEU A 251 -3.32 22.79 20.12
N TYR A 252 -2.49 22.54 21.13
CA TYR A 252 -2.12 23.49 22.18
C TYR A 252 -0.62 23.76 22.15
N MET A 253 -0.21 24.96 22.53
CA MET A 253 1.17 25.36 22.76
C MET A 253 1.44 25.40 24.26
N VAL A 254 2.62 24.95 24.66
CA VAL A 254 3.13 24.97 26.03
C VAL A 254 4.33 25.89 26.04
N SER A 255 4.20 27.03 26.73
CA SER A 255 5.22 28.08 26.75
C SER A 255 5.42 28.65 28.16
N ASP A 256 6.66 28.88 28.53
CA ASP A 256 7.08 29.50 29.80
C ASP A 256 7.38 31.00 29.70
N ALA A 257 7.20 31.61 28.51
CA ALA A 257 7.56 33.00 28.21
C ALA A 257 6.91 34.05 29.15
N SER A 258 5.87 33.68 29.89
CA SER A 258 5.22 34.52 30.91
C SER A 258 5.83 34.43 32.32
N GLY A 259 6.95 33.70 32.49
CA GLY A 259 7.56 33.38 33.78
C GLY A 259 6.88 32.22 34.53
N SER A 260 5.86 31.61 33.93
CA SER A 260 5.16 30.41 34.40
C SER A 260 4.65 29.62 33.19
N MET A 261 4.68 28.29 33.28
CA MET A 261 4.27 27.36 32.21
C MET A 261 2.76 27.53 31.93
N LYS A 262 2.40 27.92 30.70
CA LYS A 262 1.00 28.08 30.27
C LYS A 262 0.70 27.23 29.06
N VAL A 263 -0.50 26.64 29.05
CA VAL A 263 -1.06 25.90 27.91
C VAL A 263 -2.07 26.81 27.22
N SER A 264 -1.85 27.13 25.95
CA SER A 264 -2.75 27.96 25.13
C SER A 264 -3.22 27.20 23.90
N LEU A 265 -4.48 27.41 23.51
CA LEU A 265 -5.05 26.77 22.31
C LEU A 265 -4.50 27.45 21.05
N VAL A 266 -3.98 26.65 20.12
CA VAL A 266 -3.41 27.09 18.83
C VAL A 266 -4.36 26.80 17.69
N ALA A 267 -5.04 25.65 17.72
CA ALA A 267 -6.04 25.27 16.73
C ALA A 267 -7.16 24.44 17.38
N GLU A 268 -8.41 24.84 17.11
CA GLU A 268 -9.60 24.18 17.68
C GLU A 268 -9.97 22.89 16.96
N GLU A 269 -9.54 22.71 15.71
CA GLU A 269 -9.93 21.59 14.85
C GLU A 269 -8.79 21.17 13.92
N ASN A 270 -8.68 19.85 13.70
CA ASN A 270 -7.77 19.25 12.72
C ASN A 270 -8.43 19.21 11.30
N PRO A 271 -7.65 19.13 10.21
CA PRO A 271 -6.20 18.97 10.14
C PRO A 271 -5.42 20.28 10.35
N PHE A 272 -4.36 20.21 11.15
CA PHE A 272 -3.46 21.32 11.49
C PHE A 272 -2.47 21.62 10.36
N SER A 273 -1.79 22.77 10.42
CA SER A 273 -0.65 23.06 9.53
C SER A 273 0.67 22.77 10.25
N MET A 274 1.65 22.18 9.57
CA MET A 274 2.99 21.95 10.11
C MET A 274 3.65 23.27 10.55
N ALA A 275 3.34 24.39 9.88
CA ALA A 275 3.82 25.71 10.25
C ALA A 275 3.35 26.19 11.64
N MET A 276 2.36 25.52 12.25
CA MET A 276 1.93 25.79 13.62
C MET A 276 2.91 25.25 14.67
N LEU A 277 3.78 24.30 14.31
CA LEU A 277 4.79 23.73 15.21
C LEU A 277 6.08 24.57 15.16
N LEU A 278 6.22 25.49 16.10
CA LEU A 278 7.41 26.34 16.24
C LEU A 278 8.55 25.57 16.91
N SER A 279 9.74 25.56 16.32
CA SER A 279 10.92 24.87 16.86
C SER A 279 11.32 25.33 18.27
N GLU A 280 10.92 26.54 18.65
CA GLU A 280 11.22 27.21 19.92
C GLU A 280 10.26 26.82 21.06
N GLU A 281 9.20 26.06 20.78
CA GLU A 281 8.14 25.78 21.76
C GLU A 281 7.81 24.28 21.83
N CYS A 282 7.08 23.88 22.88
CA CYS A 282 6.48 22.55 22.97
C CYS A 282 4.98 22.61 22.65
N PHE A 283 4.42 21.55 22.07
CA PHE A 283 2.99 21.49 21.71
C PHE A 283 2.33 20.23 22.24
N ILE A 284 1.05 20.33 22.61
CA ILE A 284 0.19 19.18 22.95
C ILE A 284 -0.85 19.01 21.84
N LEU A 285 -0.83 17.87 21.19
CA LEU A 285 -1.91 17.43 20.30
C LEU A 285 -2.88 16.60 21.12
N ASP A 286 -4.03 17.20 21.43
CA ASP A 286 -5.10 16.59 22.19
C ASP A 286 -5.99 15.75 21.27
N ASN A 287 -5.95 14.43 21.43
CA ASN A 287 -6.89 13.48 20.85
C ASN A 287 -7.50 12.61 21.97
N GLY A 288 -7.78 13.25 23.12
CA GLY A 288 -8.24 12.58 24.35
C GLY A 288 -9.56 11.83 24.20
N ALA A 289 -10.42 12.22 23.26
CA ALA A 289 -11.62 11.47 22.89
C ALA A 289 -11.31 10.04 22.42
N ALA A 290 -10.14 9.83 21.79
CA ALA A 290 -9.61 8.52 21.42
C ALA A 290 -8.58 7.98 22.42
N ARG A 291 -8.59 8.51 23.66
CA ARG A 291 -7.70 8.13 24.79
C ARG A 291 -6.21 8.23 24.45
N LYS A 292 -5.80 9.19 23.62
CA LYS A 292 -4.38 9.41 23.31
C LYS A 292 -4.06 10.89 23.16
N ILE A 293 -2.93 11.32 23.71
CA ILE A 293 -2.38 12.66 23.48
C ILE A 293 -0.91 12.55 23.03
N PHE A 294 -0.45 13.56 22.28
CA PHE A 294 0.95 13.67 21.87
C PHE A 294 1.55 14.96 22.42
N VAL A 295 2.83 14.91 22.79
CA VAL A 295 3.61 16.11 23.09
C VAL A 295 4.75 16.21 22.08
N TRP A 296 4.83 17.31 21.35
CA TRP A 296 5.90 17.58 20.40
C TRP A 296 6.89 18.57 21.01
N LYS A 297 8.18 18.19 21.05
CA LYS A 297 9.28 18.99 21.62
C LYS A 297 10.05 19.67 20.48
N GLY A 298 9.90 20.98 20.34
CA GLY A 298 10.69 21.77 19.41
C GLY A 298 12.19 21.63 19.70
N LYS A 299 13.01 21.57 18.64
CA LYS A 299 14.46 21.36 18.79
C LYS A 299 15.15 22.51 19.55
N ASN A 300 14.60 23.71 19.47
CA ASN A 300 15.09 24.95 20.09
C ASN A 300 14.33 25.31 21.37
N ALA A 301 13.34 24.50 21.79
CA ALA A 301 12.54 24.76 22.98
C ALA A 301 13.36 24.76 24.27
N ASN A 302 12.88 25.48 25.29
CA ASN A 302 13.58 25.62 26.56
C ASN A 302 13.92 24.23 27.14
N PRO A 303 15.18 23.95 27.54
CA PRO A 303 15.55 22.68 28.16
C PRO A 303 14.68 22.28 29.36
N GLN A 304 14.16 23.24 30.13
CA GLN A 304 13.25 22.97 31.24
C GLN A 304 11.87 22.50 30.74
N GLU A 305 11.33 23.09 29.68
CA GLU A 305 10.08 22.66 29.03
C GLU A 305 10.22 21.26 28.43
N ARG A 306 11.32 21.00 27.73
CA ARG A 306 11.61 19.70 27.11
C ARG A 306 11.69 18.58 28.15
N ARG A 307 12.29 18.84 29.32
CA ARG A 307 12.32 17.89 30.46
C ARG A 307 10.96 17.76 31.15
N ALA A 308 10.18 18.84 31.20
CA ALA A 308 8.85 18.84 31.80
C ALA A 308 7.75 18.26 30.90
N ALA A 309 8.04 17.94 29.63
CA ALA A 309 7.06 17.52 28.63
C ALA A 309 6.10 16.41 29.10
N MET A 310 6.62 15.36 29.74
CA MET A 310 5.79 14.25 30.25
C MET A 310 4.89 14.70 31.40
N LYS A 311 5.45 15.45 32.36
CA LYS A 311 4.71 16.01 33.50
C LYS A 311 3.60 16.96 33.02
N ASN A 312 3.89 17.79 32.01
CA ASN A 312 2.91 18.68 31.41
C ASN A 312 1.78 17.91 30.74
N ALA A 313 2.06 16.78 30.09
CA ALA A 313 1.05 15.90 29.51
C ALA A 313 0.13 15.27 30.59
N GLU A 314 0.70 14.82 31.70
CA GLU A 314 -0.06 14.28 32.83
C GLU A 314 -0.95 15.34 33.50
N GLN A 315 -0.43 16.56 33.69
CA GLN A 315 -1.21 17.69 34.18
C GLN A 315 -2.33 18.08 33.21
N PHE A 316 -2.06 18.04 31.90
CA PHE A 316 -3.06 18.30 30.87
C PHE A 316 -4.20 17.28 30.90
N ILE A 317 -3.90 15.99 31.07
CA ILE A 317 -4.92 14.92 31.25
C ILE A 317 -5.82 15.23 32.46
N GLN A 318 -5.24 15.66 33.58
CA GLN A 318 -6.00 16.02 34.79
C GLN A 318 -6.88 17.26 34.55
N GLN A 319 -6.32 18.30 33.93
CA GLN A 319 -7.03 19.55 33.62
C GLN A 319 -8.22 19.33 32.68
N MET A 320 -8.06 18.46 31.69
CA MET A 320 -9.10 18.12 30.71
C MET A 320 -10.06 17.04 31.21
N ASN A 321 -9.86 16.53 32.44
CA ASN A 321 -10.65 15.46 33.06
C ASN A 321 -10.70 14.17 32.21
N TYR A 322 -9.59 13.84 31.53
CA TYR A 322 -9.48 12.61 30.77
C TYR A 322 -9.16 11.41 31.67
N PRO A 323 -9.54 10.18 31.27
CA PRO A 323 -9.21 8.97 32.02
C PRO A 323 -7.70 8.83 32.29
N ALA A 324 -7.31 8.35 33.47
CA ALA A 324 -5.90 8.19 33.86
C ALA A 324 -5.12 7.20 32.96
N ASN A 325 -5.83 6.33 32.24
CA ASN A 325 -5.30 5.40 31.25
C ASN A 325 -5.15 5.99 29.83
N THR A 326 -5.32 7.31 29.67
CA THR A 326 -5.04 8.00 28.41
C THR A 326 -3.57 7.85 28.04
N GLN A 327 -3.28 7.37 26.84
CA GLN A 327 -1.93 7.15 26.33
C GLN A 327 -1.21 8.49 26.09
N ILE A 328 0.08 8.54 26.42
CA ILE A 328 0.93 9.71 26.19
C ILE A 328 2.12 9.31 25.32
N GLN A 329 2.35 10.04 24.24
CA GLN A 329 3.54 9.90 23.41
C GLN A 329 4.27 11.24 23.27
N VAL A 330 5.55 11.30 23.64
CA VAL A 330 6.39 12.50 23.53
C VAL A 330 7.37 12.33 22.37
N LEU A 331 7.36 13.27 21.45
CA LEU A 331 8.07 13.25 20.17
C LEU A 331 9.06 14.42 20.10
N PRO A 332 10.34 14.20 19.80
CA PRO A 332 11.24 15.29 19.42
C PRO A 332 10.96 15.74 17.99
N GLU A 333 11.22 17.02 17.67
CA GLU A 333 11.23 17.54 16.30
C GLU A 333 12.16 16.69 15.41
N GLY A 334 11.63 16.22 14.28
CA GLY A 334 12.29 15.27 13.37
C GLY A 334 12.17 13.79 13.77
N GLY A 335 11.57 13.50 14.92
CA GLY A 335 11.30 12.15 15.44
C GLY A 335 9.84 11.73 15.35
N GLU A 336 9.01 12.46 14.61
CA GLU A 336 7.55 12.32 14.62
C GLU A 336 7.07 11.01 13.99
N THR A 337 6.04 10.43 14.59
CA THR A 337 5.45 9.17 14.12
C THR A 337 4.34 9.42 13.11
N PRO A 338 4.05 8.49 12.17
CA PRO A 338 2.93 8.63 11.23
C PRO A 338 1.59 8.94 11.91
N MET A 339 1.38 8.38 13.11
CA MET A 339 0.19 8.60 13.94
C MET A 339 0.06 10.05 14.44
N PHE A 340 1.17 10.78 14.55
CA PHE A 340 1.18 12.22 14.81
C PHE A 340 1.02 13.02 13.51
N LYS A 341 1.76 12.65 12.46
CA LYS A 341 1.78 13.34 11.17
C LYS A 341 0.40 13.40 10.50
N GLN A 342 -0.44 12.38 10.68
CA GLN A 342 -1.78 12.31 10.08
C GLN A 342 -2.72 13.47 10.46
N PHE A 343 -2.45 14.14 11.59
CA PHE A 343 -3.27 15.27 12.04
C PHE A 343 -2.93 16.57 11.30
N PHE A 344 -1.92 16.58 10.43
CA PHE A 344 -1.44 17.76 9.72
C PHE A 344 -1.72 17.64 8.21
N LYS A 345 -2.21 18.71 7.59
CA LYS A 345 -2.63 18.73 6.17
C LYS A 345 -1.48 18.88 5.17
N ASP A 346 -0.34 19.36 5.65
CA ASP A 346 0.82 19.79 4.87
C ASP A 346 2.13 19.32 5.52
N TRP A 347 2.10 18.15 6.17
CA TRP A 347 3.29 17.55 6.78
C TRP A 347 4.35 17.24 5.70
N LYS A 348 5.58 17.73 5.89
CA LYS A 348 6.71 17.52 4.97
C LYS A 348 7.90 17.00 5.76
N ASP A 349 8.46 15.87 5.33
CA ASP A 349 9.77 15.45 5.83
C ASP A 349 10.87 16.28 5.13
N LYS A 350 11.98 16.55 5.85
CA LYS A 350 13.03 17.53 5.47
C LYS A 350 13.61 17.38 4.05
N ASP A 351 13.41 16.22 3.42
CA ASP A 351 13.93 15.86 2.09
C ASP A 351 12.81 15.40 1.11
N GLN A 352 11.52 15.71 1.38
CA GLN A 352 10.39 15.31 0.54
C GLN A 352 9.84 16.50 -0.28
N SER A 353 9.63 16.28 -1.58
CA SER A 353 9.04 17.25 -2.50
C SER A 353 7.52 17.13 -2.64
N ASP A 354 6.83 18.25 -2.84
CA ASP A 354 5.37 18.40 -3.01
C ASP A 354 4.85 17.93 -4.39
N GLY A 355 5.29 16.78 -4.91
CA GLY A 355 4.83 16.21 -6.19
C GLY A 355 3.72 15.17 -6.04
N PHE A 356 3.06 14.77 -7.13
CA PHE A 356 2.13 13.64 -7.16
C PHE A 356 2.88 12.38 -6.76
N GLY A 357 2.40 11.80 -5.66
CA GLY A 357 2.76 10.51 -5.09
C GLY A 357 4.07 9.94 -5.59
N LYS A 358 5.17 10.16 -4.87
CA LYS A 358 5.86 8.96 -4.42
C LYS A 358 5.16 8.57 -3.12
N VAL A 359 4.19 7.67 -3.23
CA VAL A 359 3.99 6.71 -2.13
C VAL A 359 5.27 5.88 -2.15
N TYR A 360 6.34 6.41 -1.56
CA TYR A 360 7.20 5.49 -0.82
C TYR A 360 6.24 4.93 0.22
N VAL A 361 5.83 3.68 -0.01
CA VAL A 361 5.24 2.85 1.02
C VAL A 361 6.24 2.93 2.17
N THR A 362 5.99 3.81 3.13
CA THR A 362 6.75 3.88 4.38
C THR A 362 6.12 2.89 5.35
N GLU A 363 5.92 1.66 4.87
CA GLU A 363 6.12 0.52 5.74
C GLU A 363 7.62 0.48 6.02
N ARG A 364 8.00 0.74 7.27
CA ARG A 364 9.32 0.36 7.77
C ARG A 364 9.38 -1.17 7.93
N VAL A 365 9.23 -1.90 6.83
CA VAL A 365 9.83 -3.25 6.73
C VAL A 365 11.35 -3.04 6.72
N ALA A 366 12.10 -3.89 7.42
CA ALA A 366 13.55 -3.85 7.43
C ALA A 366 14.11 -3.73 6.00
N LYS A 367 15.10 -2.84 5.77
CA LYS A 367 15.73 -2.68 4.45
C LYS A 367 16.22 -4.05 3.96
N ILE A 368 15.65 -4.52 2.86
CA ILE A 368 16.23 -5.57 2.05
C ILE A 368 17.42 -4.91 1.31
N GLU A 369 18.64 -5.42 1.46
CA GLU A 369 19.82 -4.98 0.69
C GLU A 369 19.49 -5.02 -0.81
N GLN A 370 19.66 -3.93 -1.57
CA GLN A 370 19.45 -3.97 -3.01
C GLN A 370 20.58 -4.77 -3.66
N ILE A 371 20.25 -5.97 -4.15
CA ILE A 371 21.19 -6.86 -4.82
C ILE A 371 21.05 -6.64 -6.33
N GLU A 372 22.16 -6.40 -7.05
CA GLU A 372 22.16 -6.37 -8.52
C GLU A 372 21.61 -7.69 -9.07
N PHE A 373 20.76 -7.60 -10.10
CA PHE A 373 20.13 -8.77 -10.70
C PHE A 373 21.17 -9.66 -11.40
N ASP A 374 21.35 -10.88 -10.90
CA ASP A 374 22.20 -11.91 -11.51
C ASP A 374 21.38 -13.19 -11.69
N ALA A 375 20.93 -13.43 -12.92
CA ALA A 375 20.10 -14.60 -13.25
C ALA A 375 20.78 -15.93 -12.86
N THR A 376 22.12 -15.99 -12.84
CA THR A 376 22.84 -17.21 -12.47
C THR A 376 22.79 -17.52 -10.98
N LYS A 377 22.62 -16.49 -10.13
CA LYS A 377 22.55 -16.60 -8.66
C LYS A 377 21.13 -16.47 -8.11
N LEU A 378 20.14 -16.24 -8.98
CA LEU A 378 18.75 -16.01 -8.60
C LEU A 378 18.16 -17.18 -7.79
N HIS A 379 18.55 -18.41 -8.12
CA HIS A 379 18.14 -19.61 -7.36
C HIS A 379 18.79 -19.69 -5.97
N GLU A 380 19.88 -18.98 -5.72
CA GLU A 380 20.63 -18.98 -4.45
C GLU A 380 20.20 -17.86 -3.50
N SER A 381 19.50 -16.82 -3.98
CA SER A 381 19.13 -15.62 -3.19
C SER A 381 17.61 -15.34 -3.17
N PRO A 382 16.89 -15.74 -2.10
CA PRO A 382 15.48 -15.41 -1.91
C PRO A 382 15.19 -13.90 -1.85
N GLN A 383 16.16 -13.08 -1.41
CA GLN A 383 16.02 -11.62 -1.39
C GLN A 383 16.08 -11.02 -2.80
N MET A 384 16.97 -11.52 -3.67
CA MET A 384 17.03 -11.09 -5.08
C MET A 384 15.72 -11.43 -5.82
N ALA A 385 15.17 -12.63 -5.56
CA ALA A 385 13.89 -13.05 -6.14
C ALA A 385 12.72 -12.13 -5.74
N ALA A 386 12.66 -11.75 -4.45
CA ALA A 386 11.62 -10.87 -3.92
C ALA A 386 11.76 -9.42 -4.39
N GLN A 387 12.98 -8.91 -4.56
CA GLN A 387 13.20 -7.52 -5.02
C GLN A 387 12.92 -7.31 -6.49
N HIS A 388 13.28 -8.29 -7.33
CA HIS A 388 13.12 -8.20 -8.78
C HIS A 388 11.80 -8.81 -9.28
N ASN A 389 10.93 -9.30 -8.40
CA ASN A 389 9.71 -10.03 -8.74
C ASN A 389 9.97 -11.21 -9.70
N MET A 390 11.10 -11.88 -9.54
CA MET A 390 11.59 -12.97 -10.39
C MET A 390 11.74 -14.22 -9.55
N ILE A 391 10.95 -15.26 -9.81
CA ILE A 391 10.93 -16.48 -8.98
C ILE A 391 12.11 -17.39 -9.33
N ASP A 392 12.44 -17.49 -10.62
CA ASP A 392 13.71 -17.96 -11.15
C ASP A 392 14.00 -17.29 -12.51
N ASP A 393 14.92 -17.86 -13.30
CA ASP A 393 15.33 -17.35 -14.62
C ASP A 393 14.39 -17.79 -15.78
N GLY A 394 13.24 -18.38 -15.45
CA GLY A 394 12.26 -18.91 -16.39
C GLY A 394 12.73 -20.15 -17.17
N SER A 395 13.76 -20.89 -16.70
CA SER A 395 14.33 -22.07 -17.40
C SER A 395 13.61 -23.38 -17.15
N GLY A 396 12.62 -23.40 -16.27
CA GLY A 396 11.77 -24.53 -15.97
C GLY A 396 10.89 -24.98 -17.15
N LYS A 397 10.16 -26.07 -16.94
CA LYS A 397 9.25 -26.65 -17.94
C LYS A 397 8.00 -25.78 -18.05
N VAL A 398 7.68 -25.36 -19.27
CA VAL A 398 6.48 -24.56 -19.59
C VAL A 398 5.49 -25.43 -20.36
N GLU A 399 4.22 -25.41 -19.95
CA GLU A 399 3.10 -25.99 -20.68
C GLU A 399 2.00 -24.94 -20.80
N ILE A 400 1.56 -24.65 -22.02
CA ILE A 400 0.54 -23.61 -22.30
C ILE A 400 -0.70 -24.26 -22.88
N TRP A 401 -1.85 -23.88 -22.33
CA TRP A 401 -3.17 -24.20 -22.87
C TRP A 401 -3.93 -22.92 -23.19
N ARG A 402 -4.68 -22.93 -24.29
CA ARG A 402 -5.75 -21.99 -24.54
C ARG A 402 -7.02 -22.49 -23.83
N VAL A 403 -7.81 -21.55 -23.33
CA VAL A 403 -9.12 -21.80 -22.75
C VAL A 403 -10.16 -21.85 -23.85
N GLU A 404 -10.94 -22.93 -23.88
CA GLU A 404 -12.11 -23.08 -24.74
C GLU A 404 -13.30 -23.58 -23.90
N SER A 405 -14.52 -23.51 -24.46
CA SER A 405 -15.72 -24.04 -23.80
C SER A 405 -15.63 -25.53 -23.46
N SER A 406 -14.82 -26.28 -24.22
CA SER A 406 -14.53 -27.70 -24.02
C SER A 406 -13.47 -27.99 -22.94
N GLY A 407 -12.77 -26.97 -22.45
CA GLY A 407 -11.73 -27.09 -21.43
C GLY A 407 -10.37 -26.49 -21.83
N ARG A 408 -9.28 -27.13 -21.40
CA ARG A 408 -7.90 -26.72 -21.67
C ARG A 408 -7.39 -27.36 -22.97
N VAL A 409 -7.12 -26.56 -23.99
CA VAL A 409 -6.60 -27.03 -25.29
C VAL A 409 -5.11 -26.70 -25.41
N PRO A 410 -4.20 -27.70 -25.59
CA PRO A 410 -2.77 -27.45 -25.65
C PRO A 410 -2.38 -26.51 -26.80
N VAL A 411 -1.48 -25.57 -26.52
CA VAL A 411 -0.83 -24.71 -27.50
C VAL A 411 0.48 -25.37 -27.96
N GLY A 412 0.80 -25.27 -29.24
CA GLY A 412 2.04 -25.80 -29.81
C GLY A 412 3.28 -25.05 -29.30
N PRO A 413 4.38 -25.73 -28.92
CA PRO A 413 5.60 -25.08 -28.43
C PRO A 413 6.21 -24.07 -29.41
N GLU A 414 5.96 -24.23 -30.72
CA GLU A 414 6.40 -23.33 -31.78
C GLU A 414 5.76 -21.94 -31.71
N THR A 415 4.58 -21.81 -31.11
CA THR A 415 3.87 -20.54 -30.92
C THR A 415 3.94 -20.02 -29.48
N TYR A 416 4.78 -20.59 -28.62
CA TYR A 416 4.96 -20.06 -27.27
C TYR A 416 5.51 -18.62 -27.32
N GLY A 417 4.88 -17.73 -26.56
CA GLY A 417 5.12 -16.29 -26.62
C GLY A 417 4.22 -15.56 -27.62
N GLN A 418 3.30 -16.25 -28.30
CA GLN A 418 2.27 -15.65 -29.15
C GLN A 418 0.89 -15.80 -28.51
N PHE A 419 0.26 -14.67 -28.21
CA PHE A 419 -1.05 -14.60 -27.56
C PHE A 419 -2.02 -13.80 -28.41
N TYR A 420 -3.30 -14.17 -28.37
CA TYR A 420 -4.38 -13.47 -29.06
C TYR A 420 -5.25 -12.76 -28.02
N GLY A 421 -5.55 -11.48 -28.25
CA GLY A 421 -6.36 -10.68 -27.34
C GLY A 421 -7.78 -11.19 -27.17
N GLY A 422 -8.30 -11.98 -28.12
CA GLY A 422 -9.60 -12.65 -28.01
C GLY A 422 -9.60 -13.96 -27.23
N ASP A 423 -8.45 -14.46 -26.76
CA ASP A 423 -8.32 -15.75 -26.06
C ASP A 423 -7.91 -15.54 -24.58
N CYS A 424 -8.17 -16.55 -23.75
CA CYS A 424 -7.53 -16.71 -22.44
C CYS A 424 -6.56 -17.90 -22.47
N TYR A 425 -5.47 -17.81 -21.71
CA TYR A 425 -4.44 -18.85 -21.66
C TYR A 425 -4.12 -19.23 -20.22
N ILE A 426 -3.86 -20.51 -20.01
CA ILE A 426 -3.37 -21.08 -18.75
C ILE A 426 -1.95 -21.60 -19.02
N ILE A 427 -0.99 -21.14 -18.24
CA ILE A 427 0.42 -21.48 -18.40
C ILE A 427 0.89 -22.15 -17.11
N LEU A 428 1.18 -23.44 -17.17
CA LEU A 428 1.84 -24.16 -16.07
C LEU A 428 3.35 -24.04 -16.26
N TYR A 429 3.98 -23.41 -15.28
CA TYR A 429 5.42 -23.37 -15.16
C TYR A 429 5.87 -24.28 -14.02
N THR A 430 6.75 -25.23 -14.30
CA THR A 430 7.32 -26.16 -13.31
C THR A 430 8.82 -25.93 -13.20
N TYR A 431 9.28 -25.57 -12.01
CA TYR A 431 10.67 -25.30 -11.69
C TYR A 431 11.10 -26.14 -10.48
N PRO A 432 12.42 -26.27 -10.18
CA PRO A 432 12.90 -27.22 -9.17
C PRO A 432 12.26 -27.08 -7.78
N ARG A 433 11.78 -25.89 -7.43
CA ARG A 433 11.19 -25.60 -6.11
C ARG A 433 9.66 -25.55 -6.10
N GLY A 434 8.97 -25.70 -7.24
CA GLY A 434 7.52 -25.64 -7.24
C GLY A 434 6.86 -25.53 -8.60
N LYS A 435 5.59 -25.13 -8.58
CA LYS A 435 4.76 -24.92 -9.77
C LYS A 435 4.04 -23.59 -9.68
N ILE A 436 3.87 -22.92 -10.82
CA ILE A 436 3.11 -21.68 -10.97
C ILE A 436 2.11 -21.88 -12.10
N ILE A 437 0.89 -21.42 -11.89
CA ILE A 437 -0.13 -21.34 -12.93
C ILE A 437 -0.36 -19.85 -13.21
N TYR A 438 0.02 -19.39 -14.40
CA TYR A 438 -0.41 -18.09 -14.90
C TYR A 438 -1.73 -18.23 -15.65
N THR A 439 -2.68 -17.35 -15.34
CA THR A 439 -3.93 -17.20 -16.09
C THR A 439 -3.87 -15.88 -16.84
N TRP A 440 -3.45 -15.92 -18.11
CA TRP A 440 -3.37 -14.74 -18.97
C TRP A 440 -4.71 -14.47 -19.65
N GLN A 441 -5.19 -13.23 -19.57
CA GLN A 441 -6.51 -12.81 -20.04
C GLN A 441 -6.37 -11.72 -21.10
N GLY A 442 -6.80 -12.02 -22.32
CA GLY A 442 -6.78 -11.08 -23.44
C GLY A 442 -7.81 -9.95 -23.28
N SER A 443 -7.51 -8.79 -23.86
CA SER A 443 -8.35 -7.58 -23.76
C SER A 443 -9.71 -7.70 -24.45
N HIS A 444 -9.82 -8.61 -25.43
CA HIS A 444 -11.03 -8.88 -26.22
C HIS A 444 -11.62 -10.26 -25.92
N ALA A 445 -11.14 -10.95 -24.87
CA ALA A 445 -11.67 -12.23 -24.45
C ALA A 445 -13.11 -12.10 -23.94
N THR A 446 -13.95 -13.08 -24.26
CA THR A 446 -15.36 -13.04 -23.85
C THR A 446 -15.52 -13.28 -22.35
N LYS A 447 -16.61 -12.77 -21.75
CA LYS A 447 -16.91 -12.99 -20.32
C LYS A 447 -16.97 -14.47 -19.94
N ASP A 448 -17.47 -15.30 -20.84
CA ASP A 448 -17.55 -16.76 -20.64
C ASP A 448 -16.15 -17.38 -20.61
N GLU A 449 -15.23 -16.94 -21.47
CA GLU A 449 -13.82 -17.39 -21.45
C GLU A 449 -13.07 -16.92 -20.21
N LEU A 450 -13.29 -15.67 -19.77
CA LEU A 450 -12.71 -15.16 -18.53
C LEU A 450 -13.16 -16.02 -17.34
N THR A 451 -14.45 -16.37 -17.29
CA THR A 451 -15.02 -17.23 -16.24
C THR A 451 -14.48 -18.66 -16.33
N ALA A 452 -14.44 -19.24 -17.54
CA ALA A 452 -13.88 -20.57 -17.79
C ALA A 452 -12.40 -20.64 -17.43
N SER A 453 -11.62 -19.59 -17.72
CA SER A 453 -10.18 -19.52 -17.41
C SER A 453 -9.93 -19.61 -15.90
N ALA A 454 -10.74 -18.92 -15.09
CA ALA A 454 -10.66 -18.98 -13.64
C ALA A 454 -11.01 -20.38 -13.12
N PHE A 455 -12.09 -20.98 -13.63
CA PHE A 455 -12.50 -22.33 -13.25
C PHE A 455 -11.45 -23.39 -13.60
N LEU A 456 -10.92 -23.35 -14.83
CA LEU A 456 -9.93 -24.31 -15.32
C LEU A 456 -8.57 -24.14 -14.64
N THR A 457 -8.22 -22.93 -14.19
CA THR A 457 -7.03 -22.67 -13.37
C THR A 457 -7.12 -23.40 -12.04
N VAL A 458 -8.25 -23.25 -11.34
CA VAL A 458 -8.51 -23.98 -10.07
C VAL A 458 -8.55 -25.48 -10.29
N GLN A 459 -9.16 -25.95 -11.39
CA GLN A 459 -9.17 -27.38 -11.73
C GLN A 459 -7.76 -27.94 -11.96
N LEU A 460 -6.89 -27.18 -12.64
CA LEU A 460 -5.50 -27.57 -12.84
C LEU A 460 -4.76 -27.63 -11.51
N ASP A 461 -4.90 -26.63 -10.64
CA ASP A 461 -4.24 -26.62 -9.34
C ASP A 461 -4.65 -27.82 -8.46
N ARG A 462 -5.94 -28.14 -8.41
CA ARG A 462 -6.45 -29.35 -7.73
C ARG A 462 -5.80 -30.62 -8.24
N SER A 463 -5.60 -30.74 -9.56
CA SER A 463 -4.91 -31.90 -10.15
C SER A 463 -3.41 -31.95 -9.80
N LEU A 464 -2.86 -30.85 -9.32
CA LEU A 464 -1.50 -30.71 -8.82
C LEU A 464 -1.43 -30.74 -7.28
N ASN A 465 -2.50 -31.19 -6.62
CA ASN A 465 -2.68 -31.26 -5.16
C ASN A 465 -2.73 -29.89 -4.46
N ASP A 466 -3.26 -28.86 -5.13
CA ASP A 466 -3.41 -27.51 -4.59
C ASP A 466 -2.09 -26.89 -4.09
N GLN A 467 -0.99 -27.23 -4.77
CA GLN A 467 0.38 -26.78 -4.43
C GLN A 467 0.92 -25.73 -5.40
N ALA A 468 0.20 -25.38 -6.46
CA ALA A 468 0.69 -24.41 -7.43
C ALA A 468 0.32 -22.98 -7.02
N VAL A 469 1.25 -22.04 -7.22
CA VAL A 469 0.96 -20.61 -7.05
C VAL A 469 0.13 -20.14 -8.24
N GLN A 470 -1.07 -19.60 -8.01
CA GLN A 470 -1.94 -19.08 -9.07
C GLN A 470 -1.75 -17.57 -9.23
N ILE A 471 -1.47 -17.11 -10.46
CA ILE A 471 -1.25 -15.69 -10.77
C ILE A 471 -2.12 -15.31 -11.97
N ARG A 472 -3.08 -14.41 -11.76
CA ARG A 472 -3.88 -13.84 -12.85
C ARG A 472 -3.16 -12.66 -13.49
N VAL A 473 -3.13 -12.62 -14.81
CA VAL A 473 -2.42 -11.61 -15.61
C VAL A 473 -3.35 -11.09 -16.70
N SER A 474 -3.52 -9.78 -16.76
CA SER A 474 -4.22 -9.13 -17.88
C SER A 474 -3.23 -8.80 -19.00
N GLN A 475 -3.69 -8.80 -20.26
CA GLN A 475 -2.92 -8.34 -21.41
C GLN A 475 -2.27 -6.97 -21.15
N GLY A 476 -0.97 -6.87 -21.42
CA GLY A 476 -0.17 -5.66 -21.18
C GLY A 476 0.39 -5.52 -19.76
N LYS A 477 -0.11 -6.31 -18.79
CA LYS A 477 0.31 -6.34 -17.38
C LYS A 477 1.16 -7.57 -17.04
N GLU A 478 1.85 -8.14 -18.02
CA GLU A 478 2.66 -9.35 -17.82
C GLU A 478 3.84 -9.07 -16.87
N PRO A 479 3.99 -9.85 -15.78
CA PRO A 479 5.11 -9.69 -14.87
C PRO A 479 6.42 -10.15 -15.53
N ALA A 480 7.56 -9.60 -15.06
CA ALA A 480 8.89 -9.91 -15.59
C ALA A 480 9.15 -11.43 -15.66
N HIS A 481 8.73 -12.18 -14.64
CA HIS A 481 8.90 -13.64 -14.61
C HIS A 481 8.13 -14.35 -15.73
N LEU A 482 6.87 -13.96 -16.01
CA LEU A 482 6.10 -14.54 -17.10
C LEU A 482 6.79 -14.31 -18.45
N LEU A 483 7.31 -13.09 -18.66
CA LEU A 483 8.01 -12.75 -19.90
C LEU A 483 9.31 -13.56 -20.06
N SER A 484 10.02 -13.85 -18.96
CA SER A 484 11.26 -14.65 -18.99
C SER A 484 11.05 -16.10 -19.43
N LEU A 485 9.82 -16.63 -19.33
CA LEU A 485 9.48 -17.99 -19.78
C LEU A 485 9.70 -18.19 -21.29
N PHE A 486 9.68 -17.11 -22.05
CA PHE A 486 9.88 -17.13 -23.52
C PHE A 486 11.33 -16.88 -23.93
N LYS A 487 12.26 -16.83 -22.96
CA LYS A 487 13.69 -16.61 -23.19
C LYS A 487 13.93 -15.31 -23.96
N ASN A 488 14.69 -15.37 -25.04
CA ASN A 488 15.00 -14.21 -25.88
C ASN A 488 13.91 -13.94 -26.94
N LYS A 489 12.79 -14.69 -26.94
CA LYS A 489 11.70 -14.44 -27.88
C LYS A 489 10.86 -13.26 -27.37
N PRO A 490 10.53 -12.29 -28.24
CA PRO A 490 9.62 -11.22 -27.87
C PRO A 490 8.21 -11.77 -27.63
N LEU A 491 7.46 -11.12 -26.74
CA LEU A 491 6.05 -11.38 -26.57
C LEU A 491 5.29 -10.80 -27.77
N ILE A 492 4.59 -11.64 -28.52
CA ILE A 492 3.71 -11.22 -29.61
C ILE A 492 2.27 -11.26 -29.12
N VAL A 493 1.56 -10.15 -29.22
CA VAL A 493 0.14 -10.04 -28.90
C VAL A 493 -0.62 -9.61 -30.15
N TYR A 494 -1.49 -10.49 -30.65
CA TYR A 494 -2.42 -10.17 -31.72
C TYR A 494 -3.63 -9.44 -31.14
N LYS A 495 -4.07 -8.35 -31.78
CA LYS A 495 -5.12 -7.45 -31.26
C LYS A 495 -6.42 -8.20 -31.00
N ASP A 496 -6.82 -8.97 -31.99
CA ASP A 496 -8.10 -9.66 -32.04
C ASP A 496 -7.91 -11.11 -32.48
N GLY A 497 -9.02 -11.85 -32.50
CA GLY A 497 -9.10 -13.19 -33.06
C GLY A 497 -8.69 -14.26 -32.07
N THR A 498 -8.43 -15.45 -32.60
CA THR A 498 -8.22 -16.64 -31.79
C THR A 498 -7.23 -17.56 -32.46
N SER A 499 -6.48 -18.27 -31.64
CA SER A 499 -5.60 -19.36 -32.06
C SER A 499 -6.34 -20.70 -32.23
N ARG A 500 -7.67 -20.75 -32.02
CA ARG A 500 -8.54 -21.95 -32.19
C ARG A 500 -8.40 -22.58 -33.56
N ARG A 501 -8.46 -23.91 -33.68
CA ARG A 501 -8.37 -24.58 -35.00
C ARG A 501 -9.62 -24.38 -35.86
N GLU A 502 -10.77 -24.25 -35.22
CA GLU A 502 -12.07 -24.05 -35.88
C GLU A 502 -12.56 -22.61 -35.66
N GLY A 503 -13.22 -22.04 -36.67
CA GLY A 503 -13.78 -20.68 -36.58
C GLY A 503 -12.78 -19.53 -36.79
N GLN A 504 -11.53 -19.82 -37.22
CA GLN A 504 -10.58 -18.76 -37.58
C GLN A 504 -11.12 -17.98 -38.77
N LYS A 505 -11.44 -16.70 -38.56
CA LYS A 505 -11.48 -15.75 -39.67
C LYS A 505 -10.06 -15.67 -40.23
N PRO A 506 -9.87 -15.73 -41.57
CA PRO A 506 -8.56 -15.51 -42.17
C PRO A 506 -7.99 -14.19 -41.63
N ALA A 507 -6.73 -14.20 -41.23
CA ALA A 507 -6.07 -12.97 -40.80
C ALA A 507 -6.19 -11.93 -41.92
N PRO A 508 -6.47 -10.65 -41.58
CA PRO A 508 -6.51 -9.60 -42.58
C PRO A 508 -5.23 -9.62 -43.45
N PRO A 509 -5.35 -9.42 -44.78
CA PRO A 509 -4.19 -9.52 -45.66
C PRO A 509 -3.17 -8.40 -45.41
N THR A 510 -3.65 -7.24 -44.93
CA THR A 510 -2.84 -6.12 -44.46
C THR A 510 -2.90 -6.05 -42.93
N ARG A 511 -1.74 -5.98 -42.27
CA ARG A 511 -1.62 -5.96 -40.80
C ARG A 511 -0.52 -5.01 -40.38
N LEU A 512 -0.70 -4.32 -39.26
CA LEU A 512 0.28 -3.40 -38.70
C LEU A 512 0.67 -3.86 -37.29
N PHE A 513 1.97 -3.91 -37.02
CA PHE A 513 2.51 -4.27 -35.70
C PHE A 513 3.35 -3.12 -35.16
N GLN A 514 3.13 -2.76 -33.91
CA GLN A 514 3.95 -1.85 -33.11
C GLN A 514 4.94 -2.68 -32.30
N ILE A 515 6.23 -2.33 -32.40
CA ILE A 515 7.32 -2.98 -31.67
C ILE A 515 7.90 -1.96 -30.71
N ARG A 516 7.75 -2.23 -29.41
CA ARG A 516 8.20 -1.36 -28.33
C ARG A 516 9.02 -2.12 -27.30
N LYS A 517 10.11 -1.52 -26.84
CA LYS A 517 10.88 -1.99 -25.69
C LYS A 517 10.28 -1.42 -24.39
N ASN A 518 10.03 -2.28 -23.41
CA ASN A 518 9.58 -1.83 -22.08
C ASN A 518 10.75 -1.40 -21.17
N LEU A 519 10.41 -0.81 -20.02
CA LEU A 519 11.38 -0.42 -18.96
C LEU A 519 12.19 -1.62 -18.40
N ALA A 520 11.65 -2.84 -18.49
CA ALA A 520 12.33 -4.07 -18.11
C ALA A 520 13.24 -4.65 -19.23
N SER A 521 13.51 -3.88 -20.29
CA SER A 521 14.33 -4.26 -21.45
C SER A 521 13.81 -5.43 -22.30
N ILE A 522 12.52 -5.73 -22.23
CA ILE A 522 11.86 -6.77 -23.02
C ILE A 522 11.11 -6.13 -24.20
N THR A 523 11.32 -6.67 -25.39
CA THR A 523 10.63 -6.23 -26.61
C THR A 523 9.23 -6.86 -26.68
N ARG A 524 8.20 -6.01 -26.75
CA ARG A 524 6.80 -6.39 -26.97
C ARG A 524 6.40 -6.05 -28.41
N ILE A 525 5.66 -6.95 -29.04
CA ILE A 525 5.17 -6.81 -30.40
C ILE A 525 3.66 -6.91 -30.35
N ALA A 526 2.96 -5.81 -30.59
CA ALA A 526 1.52 -5.76 -30.54
C ALA A 526 0.94 -5.43 -31.91
N GLU A 527 -0.05 -6.20 -32.36
CA GLU A 527 -0.83 -5.82 -33.54
C GLU A 527 -1.72 -4.62 -33.21
N VAL A 528 -1.81 -3.68 -34.15
CA VAL A 528 -2.58 -2.43 -34.02
C VAL A 528 -3.43 -2.21 -35.27
N ASP A 529 -4.35 -1.25 -35.20
CA ASP A 529 -5.16 -0.87 -36.36
C ASP A 529 -4.28 -0.45 -37.54
N VAL A 530 -4.64 -0.85 -38.76
CA VAL A 530 -3.95 -0.46 -39.99
C VAL A 530 -4.36 0.97 -40.36
N ASP A 531 -3.84 1.93 -39.62
CA ASP A 531 -4.12 3.35 -39.79
C ASP A 531 -2.87 4.19 -39.52
N ALA A 532 -2.68 5.27 -40.27
CA ALA A 532 -1.55 6.18 -40.06
C ALA A 532 -1.55 6.80 -38.66
N VAL A 533 -2.70 6.95 -38.01
CA VAL A 533 -2.81 7.45 -36.63
C VAL A 533 -2.13 6.53 -35.60
N SER A 534 -1.99 5.23 -35.91
CA SER A 534 -1.39 4.24 -35.01
C SER A 534 0.14 4.32 -34.95
N LEU A 535 0.78 5.06 -35.86
CA LEU A 535 2.23 5.24 -35.87
C LEU A 535 2.73 6.07 -34.67
N ASN A 536 3.98 5.82 -34.30
CA ASN A 536 4.63 6.49 -33.18
C ASN A 536 6.15 6.58 -33.42
N SER A 537 6.70 7.79 -33.40
CA SER A 537 8.11 8.06 -33.73
C SER A 537 9.16 7.36 -32.87
N ASN A 538 8.83 6.65 -31.79
CA ASN A 538 9.82 5.95 -30.94
C ASN A 538 9.84 4.47 -31.13
N ASP A 539 8.84 3.96 -31.82
CA ASP A 539 8.69 2.53 -31.98
C ASP A 539 9.08 2.16 -33.40
N VAL A 540 9.39 0.89 -33.58
CA VAL A 540 9.47 0.31 -34.91
C VAL A 540 8.12 -0.27 -35.26
N PHE A 541 7.70 -0.15 -36.51
CA PHE A 541 6.47 -0.74 -37.00
C PHE A 541 6.73 -1.71 -38.15
N VAL A 542 5.98 -2.80 -38.20
CA VAL A 542 5.96 -3.72 -39.34
C VAL A 542 4.58 -3.68 -39.98
N LEU A 543 4.53 -3.16 -41.21
CA LEU A 543 3.35 -3.16 -42.06
C LEU A 543 3.45 -4.33 -43.06
N LYS A 544 2.64 -5.36 -42.88
CA LYS A 544 2.48 -6.46 -43.84
C LYS A 544 1.42 -6.09 -44.88
N LEU A 545 1.71 -6.34 -46.16
CA LEU A 545 0.78 -6.18 -47.29
C LEU A 545 0.24 -7.53 -47.79
N PRO A 546 -0.80 -7.53 -48.66
CA PRO A 546 -1.46 -8.75 -49.14
C PRO A 546 -0.54 -9.74 -49.89
N ASN A 547 0.51 -9.25 -50.56
CA ASN A 547 1.46 -10.03 -51.36
C ASN A 547 2.62 -10.62 -50.54
N ASN A 548 2.53 -10.61 -49.20
CA ASN A 548 3.63 -10.99 -48.29
C ASN A 548 4.92 -10.16 -48.46
N SER A 549 4.82 -8.98 -49.07
CA SER A 549 5.80 -7.91 -48.88
C SER A 549 5.30 -6.92 -47.84
N GLY A 550 6.14 -5.97 -47.45
CA GLY A 550 5.77 -4.99 -46.44
C GLY A 550 6.83 -3.94 -46.22
N TYR A 551 6.66 -3.19 -45.13
CA TYR A 551 7.60 -2.17 -44.70
C TYR A 551 7.96 -2.36 -43.24
N THR A 552 9.24 -2.16 -42.93
CA THR A 552 9.69 -1.90 -41.56
C THR A 552 9.86 -0.40 -41.43
N TRP A 553 8.92 0.27 -40.80
CA TRP A 553 8.98 1.71 -40.56
C TRP A 553 9.73 1.97 -39.25
N VAL A 554 10.81 2.73 -39.33
CA VAL A 554 11.70 3.04 -38.19
C VAL A 554 11.46 4.48 -37.77
N GLY A 555 10.83 4.64 -36.61
CA GLY A 555 10.66 5.94 -35.98
C GLY A 555 12.00 6.54 -35.56
N ARG A 556 12.10 7.88 -35.49
CA ARG A 556 13.36 8.58 -35.13
C ARG A 556 13.91 8.22 -33.74
N GLY A 557 13.06 7.79 -32.81
CA GLY A 557 13.40 7.42 -31.44
C GLY A 557 13.59 5.91 -31.22
N ALA A 558 13.43 5.12 -32.29
CA ALA A 558 13.54 3.68 -32.21
C ALA A 558 14.93 3.20 -31.78
N SER A 559 14.95 2.11 -31.03
CA SER A 559 16.13 1.41 -30.58
C SER A 559 16.48 0.23 -31.49
N LYS A 560 17.76 -0.18 -31.44
CA LYS A 560 18.23 -1.37 -32.18
C LYS A 560 17.53 -2.66 -31.74
N GLU A 561 17.11 -2.76 -30.48
CA GLU A 561 16.38 -3.92 -29.98
C GLU A 561 14.96 -4.00 -30.57
N GLU A 562 14.32 -2.86 -30.84
CA GLU A 562 13.02 -2.82 -31.52
C GLU A 562 13.14 -3.18 -33.01
N GLU A 563 14.22 -2.78 -33.68
CA GLU A 563 14.52 -3.24 -35.04
C GLU A 563 14.71 -4.76 -35.11
N GLN A 564 15.36 -5.36 -34.10
CA GLN A 564 15.47 -6.82 -33.99
C GLN A 564 14.09 -7.49 -33.80
N GLY A 565 13.23 -6.89 -32.98
CA GLY A 565 11.84 -7.33 -32.81
C GLY A 565 11.05 -7.25 -34.13
N ALA A 566 11.26 -6.20 -34.92
CA ALA A 566 10.64 -6.05 -36.24
C ALA A 566 11.08 -7.16 -37.21
N GLN A 567 12.37 -7.50 -37.23
CA GLN A 567 12.86 -8.63 -38.03
C GLN A 567 12.25 -9.97 -37.56
N TYR A 568 12.08 -10.15 -36.25
CA TYR A 568 11.46 -11.33 -35.69
C TYR A 568 10.02 -11.50 -36.16
N ILE A 569 9.18 -10.47 -36.04
CA ILE A 569 7.77 -10.56 -36.49
C ILE A 569 7.66 -10.66 -38.01
N ALA A 570 8.52 -10.01 -38.79
CA ALA A 570 8.55 -10.19 -40.25
C ALA A 570 8.80 -11.66 -40.64
N ASN A 571 9.72 -12.34 -39.95
CA ASN A 571 9.98 -13.77 -40.16
C ASN A 571 8.77 -14.64 -39.75
N VAL A 572 8.15 -14.37 -38.60
CA VAL A 572 6.94 -15.09 -38.14
C VAL A 572 5.81 -14.94 -39.16
N LEU A 573 5.64 -13.74 -39.73
CA LEU A 573 4.64 -13.45 -40.76
C LEU A 573 5.02 -13.94 -42.16
N LYS A 574 6.23 -14.49 -42.34
CA LYS A 574 6.82 -14.85 -43.65
C LYS A 574 6.72 -13.69 -44.65
N CYS A 575 7.02 -12.49 -44.15
CA CYS A 575 6.87 -11.23 -44.88
C CYS A 575 8.25 -10.64 -45.19
N GLN A 576 8.49 -10.26 -46.45
CA GLN A 576 9.69 -9.51 -46.83
C GLN A 576 9.43 -8.01 -46.71
N THR A 577 10.15 -7.35 -45.81
CA THR A 577 9.94 -5.94 -45.51
C THR A 577 11.07 -5.06 -46.07
N ALA A 578 10.71 -3.93 -46.68
CA ALA A 578 11.66 -2.87 -46.99
C ALA A 578 11.75 -1.89 -45.81
N THR A 579 12.96 -1.62 -45.32
CA THR A 579 13.16 -0.64 -44.24
C THR A 579 12.97 0.77 -44.77
N ILE A 580 12.14 1.55 -44.08
CA ILE A 580 11.89 2.98 -44.37
C ILE A 580 12.05 3.76 -43.07
N ASN A 581 12.75 4.89 -43.13
CA ASN A 581 12.90 5.78 -41.98
C ASN A 581 11.77 6.81 -41.96
N GLU A 582 11.37 7.23 -40.77
CA GLU A 582 10.40 8.30 -40.57
C GLU A 582 10.78 9.57 -41.37
N GLY A 583 9.83 10.07 -42.17
CA GLY A 583 10.01 11.19 -43.08
C GLY A 583 10.47 10.81 -44.50
N GLN A 584 10.79 9.54 -44.76
CA GLN A 584 11.17 9.00 -46.08
C GLN A 584 10.14 8.01 -46.63
N GLU A 585 8.89 8.10 -46.18
CA GLU A 585 7.87 7.11 -46.51
C GLU A 585 7.35 7.27 -47.94
N PRO A 586 7.26 6.19 -48.73
CA PRO A 586 6.69 6.22 -50.07
C PRO A 586 5.17 6.42 -50.04
N GLU A 587 4.60 6.89 -51.15
CA GLU A 587 3.14 7.11 -51.27
C GLU A 587 2.34 5.81 -51.05
N GLU A 588 2.87 4.67 -51.49
CA GLU A 588 2.25 3.35 -51.30
C GLU A 588 2.10 2.96 -49.83
N PHE A 589 3.08 3.32 -48.99
CA PHE A 589 3.01 3.10 -47.53
C PHE A 589 1.84 3.87 -46.93
N TRP A 590 1.71 5.16 -47.25
CA TRP A 590 0.59 5.98 -46.77
C TRP A 590 -0.75 5.49 -47.30
N LYS A 591 -0.82 5.07 -48.56
CA LYS A 591 -2.05 4.52 -49.15
C LYS A 591 -2.51 3.25 -48.41
N ALA A 592 -1.59 2.38 -48.03
CA ALA A 592 -1.90 1.16 -47.28
C ALA A 592 -2.41 1.45 -45.85
N LEU A 593 -2.06 2.60 -45.27
CA LEU A 593 -2.50 3.06 -43.95
C LEU A 593 -3.74 3.99 -43.98
N GLY A 594 -4.45 4.04 -45.11
CA GLY A 594 -5.64 4.90 -45.25
C GLY A 594 -5.32 6.39 -45.44
N GLY A 595 -4.14 6.70 -45.98
CA GLY A 595 -3.65 8.05 -46.24
C GLY A 595 -2.75 8.60 -45.12
N LYS A 596 -2.00 9.67 -45.42
CA LYS A 596 -1.15 10.33 -44.43
C LYS A 596 -1.99 11.12 -43.42
N LYS A 597 -1.86 10.80 -42.14
CA LYS A 597 -2.56 11.48 -41.03
C LYS A 597 -1.54 11.97 -39.99
N LYS A 598 -2.00 12.75 -39.02
CA LYS A 598 -1.18 13.12 -37.86
C LYS A 598 -1.08 11.90 -36.93
N TYR A 599 0.13 11.62 -36.48
CA TYR A 599 0.46 10.54 -35.55
C TYR A 599 1.39 11.07 -34.46
N GLN A 600 1.77 10.24 -33.49
CA GLN A 600 2.59 10.70 -32.36
C GLN A 600 4.05 10.91 -32.78
N THR A 601 4.56 12.14 -32.60
CA THR A 601 5.93 12.53 -32.99
C THR A 601 6.64 13.40 -31.94
N SER A 602 6.24 13.36 -30.66
CA SER A 602 6.81 14.25 -29.64
C SER A 602 8.33 14.04 -29.44
N SER A 603 9.07 15.13 -29.21
CA SER A 603 10.54 15.12 -29.07
C SER A 603 11.04 14.40 -27.82
N GLN A 604 10.28 14.38 -26.74
CA GLN A 604 10.66 13.74 -25.46
C GLN A 604 10.76 12.22 -25.53
N LEU A 605 10.07 11.69 -26.51
CA LEU A 605 9.96 10.32 -26.86
C LEU A 605 11.29 9.86 -27.54
N LEU A 606 12.08 10.81 -28.10
CA LEU A 606 13.43 10.63 -28.67
C LEU A 606 14.58 10.75 -27.63
N THR A 607 14.31 11.38 -26.49
CA THR A 607 15.26 11.48 -25.35
C THR A 607 15.27 10.16 -24.60
N LYS A 608 16.42 9.75 -24.07
CA LYS A 608 16.49 8.65 -23.10
C LYS A 608 15.50 8.97 -21.97
N ALA A 609 14.39 8.24 -21.91
CA ALA A 609 13.32 8.40 -20.93
C ALA A 609 13.75 8.14 -19.46
N GLU A 610 15.06 8.10 -19.19
CA GLU A 610 15.65 7.81 -17.89
C GLU A 610 15.53 9.00 -16.92
N ASP A 611 15.58 10.24 -17.42
CA ASP A 611 15.57 11.42 -16.54
C ASP A 611 14.14 11.72 -16.01
N HIS A 612 13.12 11.62 -16.87
CA HIS A 612 11.72 11.94 -16.55
C HIS A 612 10.72 11.01 -17.26
N PRO A 613 10.53 9.76 -16.77
CA PRO A 613 9.59 8.82 -17.39
C PRO A 613 8.13 9.30 -17.26
N PRO A 614 7.24 8.94 -18.20
CA PRO A 614 5.83 9.30 -18.12
C PRO A 614 5.17 8.58 -16.94
N ARG A 615 4.24 9.26 -16.25
CA ARG A 615 3.56 8.78 -15.04
C ARG A 615 2.06 8.99 -15.17
N LEU A 616 1.28 7.94 -14.89
CA LEU A 616 -0.18 8.00 -14.91
C LEU A 616 -0.71 7.98 -13.47
N TYR A 617 -1.70 8.80 -13.16
CA TYR A 617 -2.37 8.83 -11.87
C TYR A 617 -3.89 8.74 -12.04
N GLY A 618 -4.55 7.99 -11.18
CA GLY A 618 -6.00 8.00 -11.04
C GLY A 618 -6.45 9.05 -10.02
N CYS A 619 -7.44 9.85 -10.38
CA CYS A 619 -8.05 10.88 -9.55
C CYS A 619 -9.51 10.51 -9.31
N SER A 620 -9.79 10.01 -8.11
CA SER A 620 -11.12 9.51 -7.75
C SER A 620 -11.59 10.11 -6.45
N ASN A 621 -12.88 10.33 -6.30
CA ASN A 621 -13.52 10.61 -5.02
C ASN A 621 -14.53 9.54 -4.61
N LYS A 622 -14.55 8.36 -5.25
CA LYS A 622 -15.47 7.24 -4.92
C LYS A 622 -15.31 6.73 -3.50
N THR A 623 -14.13 6.92 -2.92
CA THR A 623 -13.89 6.68 -1.50
C THR A 623 -14.57 7.72 -0.60
N GLY A 624 -15.21 8.76 -1.18
CA GLY A 624 -15.86 9.95 -0.60
C GLY A 624 -14.94 11.19 -0.44
N ARG A 625 -13.67 11.11 -0.85
CA ARG A 625 -12.62 12.16 -0.71
C ARG A 625 -11.80 12.05 -1.97
N PHE A 626 -11.53 13.20 -2.57
CA PHE A 626 -10.67 13.26 -3.74
C PHE A 626 -9.25 12.78 -3.38
N ILE A 627 -8.85 11.66 -3.97
CA ILE A 627 -7.54 11.03 -3.86
C ILE A 627 -6.89 10.99 -5.24
N ILE A 628 -5.56 11.09 -5.26
CA ILE A 628 -4.75 10.93 -6.46
C ILE A 628 -3.74 9.84 -6.18
N GLU A 629 -3.79 8.76 -6.95
CA GLU A 629 -2.94 7.59 -6.78
C GLU A 629 -2.20 7.28 -8.08
N GLU A 630 -0.90 7.02 -8.00
CA GLU A 630 -0.12 6.63 -9.18
C GLU A 630 -0.52 5.21 -9.62
N VAL A 631 -0.74 5.04 -10.92
CA VAL A 631 -0.91 3.73 -11.54
C VAL A 631 0.47 3.08 -11.63
N PRO A 632 0.72 2.00 -10.88
CA PRO A 632 2.05 1.41 -10.79
C PRO A 632 2.42 0.65 -12.07
N GLY A 633 3.70 0.66 -12.42
CA GLY A 633 4.25 -0.09 -13.54
C GLY A 633 3.91 0.51 -14.90
N GLU A 634 3.94 -0.31 -15.95
CA GLU A 634 3.50 0.13 -17.29
C GLU A 634 1.99 0.33 -17.31
N PHE A 635 1.56 1.53 -17.65
CA PHE A 635 0.14 1.84 -17.84
C PHE A 635 -0.34 1.49 -19.25
N THR A 636 -1.60 1.10 -19.34
CA THR A 636 -2.32 0.60 -20.51
C THR A 636 -3.66 1.32 -20.63
N GLN A 637 -4.32 1.18 -21.78
CA GLN A 637 -5.66 1.76 -21.95
C GLN A 637 -6.69 1.19 -20.95
N ASP A 638 -6.45 0.01 -20.37
CA ASP A 638 -7.30 -0.59 -19.31
C ASP A 638 -7.23 0.15 -17.98
N ASP A 639 -6.17 0.93 -17.75
CA ASP A 639 -6.03 1.72 -16.52
C ASP A 639 -6.83 3.04 -16.58
N LEU A 640 -7.40 3.39 -17.74
CA LEU A 640 -8.25 4.56 -17.89
C LEU A 640 -9.69 4.24 -17.47
N ALA A 641 -9.99 4.48 -16.19
CA ALA A 641 -11.31 4.25 -15.61
C ALA A 641 -12.34 5.27 -16.12
N GLU A 642 -13.40 4.80 -16.79
CA GLU A 642 -14.44 5.63 -17.42
C GLU A 642 -15.21 6.51 -16.42
N ASP A 643 -15.19 6.13 -15.15
CA ASP A 643 -15.88 6.79 -14.05
C ASP A 643 -14.94 7.59 -13.13
N ASP A 644 -13.69 7.84 -13.55
CA ASP A 644 -12.71 8.68 -12.85
C ASP A 644 -12.02 9.69 -13.82
N VAL A 645 -11.21 10.60 -13.26
CA VAL A 645 -10.28 11.45 -14.02
C VAL A 645 -8.87 10.88 -13.91
N MET A 646 -8.11 10.90 -15.00
CA MET A 646 -6.73 10.40 -15.03
C MET A 646 -5.76 11.54 -15.36
N LEU A 647 -4.62 11.59 -14.67
CA LEU A 647 -3.53 12.54 -14.95
C LEU A 647 -2.36 11.80 -15.58
N LEU A 648 -2.01 12.14 -16.82
CA LEU A 648 -0.81 11.60 -17.47
C LEU A 648 0.23 12.72 -17.55
N ASP A 649 1.23 12.64 -16.68
CA ASP A 649 2.39 13.51 -16.70
C ASP A 649 3.46 12.96 -17.63
N VAL A 650 3.79 13.73 -18.67
CA VAL A 650 4.84 13.39 -19.63
C VAL A 650 5.96 14.44 -19.60
N TRP A 651 6.16 15.13 -18.47
CA TRP A 651 7.16 16.19 -18.29
C TRP A 651 6.85 17.52 -19.00
N GLU A 652 6.84 17.57 -20.34
CA GLU A 652 6.60 18.83 -21.11
C GLU A 652 5.15 19.31 -21.01
N GLN A 653 4.25 18.42 -20.66
CA GLN A 653 2.83 18.69 -20.50
C GLN A 653 2.19 17.69 -19.55
N VAL A 654 1.07 18.09 -18.95
CA VAL A 654 0.25 17.20 -18.12
C VAL A 654 -1.10 17.06 -18.78
N PHE A 655 -1.44 15.84 -19.19
CA PHE A 655 -2.78 15.53 -19.70
C PHE A 655 -3.74 15.25 -18.54
N ILE A 656 -4.96 15.77 -18.67
CA ILE A 656 -6.09 15.44 -17.80
C ILE A 656 -7.10 14.71 -18.66
N TRP A 657 -7.10 13.39 -18.61
CA TRP A 657 -8.07 12.56 -19.31
C TRP A 657 -9.32 12.42 -18.43
N ILE A 658 -10.48 12.79 -18.97
CA ILE A 658 -11.74 12.78 -18.24
C ILE A 658 -12.60 11.63 -18.76
N GLY A 659 -12.85 10.66 -17.87
CA GLY A 659 -13.79 9.58 -18.10
C GLY A 659 -15.20 10.10 -18.36
N LYS A 660 -15.95 9.36 -19.18
CA LYS A 660 -17.33 9.70 -19.56
C LYS A 660 -18.22 9.88 -18.34
N ASP A 661 -18.06 9.02 -17.34
CA ASP A 661 -18.89 8.92 -16.14
C ASP A 661 -18.24 9.59 -14.90
N ALA A 662 -17.06 10.21 -15.07
CA ALA A 662 -16.37 10.95 -14.01
C ALA A 662 -17.22 12.11 -13.46
N ASN A 663 -17.23 12.31 -12.14
CA ASN A 663 -18.10 13.32 -11.53
C ASN A 663 -17.49 14.74 -11.53
N GLU A 664 -18.33 15.74 -11.26
CA GLU A 664 -17.92 17.16 -11.35
C GLU A 664 -16.82 17.53 -10.34
N THR A 665 -16.84 16.93 -9.14
CA THR A 665 -15.79 17.16 -8.14
C THR A 665 -14.44 16.64 -8.62
N GLU A 666 -14.40 15.44 -9.20
CA GLU A 666 -13.16 14.89 -9.77
C GLU A 666 -12.64 15.76 -10.92
N ARG A 667 -13.52 16.23 -11.82
CA ARG A 667 -13.15 17.12 -12.93
C ARG A 667 -12.52 18.42 -12.43
N GLN A 668 -13.10 19.06 -11.42
CA GLN A 668 -12.60 20.33 -10.89
C GLN A 668 -11.32 20.16 -10.08
N GLU A 669 -11.28 19.19 -9.17
CA GLU A 669 -10.15 19.00 -8.27
C GLU A 669 -8.92 18.45 -9.00
N SER A 670 -9.09 17.66 -10.08
CA SER A 670 -7.97 17.18 -10.89
C SER A 670 -7.24 18.32 -11.61
N VAL A 671 -7.98 19.29 -12.16
CA VAL A 671 -7.38 20.48 -12.81
C VAL A 671 -6.61 21.34 -11.80
N LYS A 672 -7.19 21.57 -10.62
CA LYS A 672 -6.49 22.30 -9.53
C LYS A 672 -5.23 21.57 -9.08
N SER A 673 -5.33 20.25 -8.95
CA SER A 673 -4.23 19.41 -8.50
C SER A 673 -3.11 19.35 -9.53
N ALA A 674 -3.41 19.26 -10.83
CA ALA A 674 -2.42 19.29 -11.90
C ALA A 674 -1.64 20.62 -11.95
N LYS A 675 -2.34 21.76 -11.76
CA LYS A 675 -1.68 23.07 -11.64
C LYS A 675 -0.74 23.13 -10.46
N ARG A 676 -1.22 22.71 -9.29
CA ARG A 676 -0.42 22.69 -8.06
C ARG A 676 0.81 21.80 -8.25
N TYR A 677 0.65 20.62 -8.82
CA TYR A 677 1.74 19.70 -9.11
C TYR A 677 2.86 20.30 -9.95
N ILE A 678 2.51 21.01 -11.02
CA ILE A 678 3.48 21.72 -11.86
C ILE A 678 4.17 22.84 -11.08
N GLU A 679 3.41 23.62 -10.32
CA GLU A 679 3.93 24.75 -9.53
C GLU A 679 4.90 24.32 -8.42
N THR A 680 4.75 23.10 -7.92
CA THR A 680 5.48 22.55 -6.77
C THR A 680 6.47 21.45 -7.13
N ASP A 681 6.70 21.19 -8.42
CA ASP A 681 7.67 20.19 -8.89
C ASP A 681 9.11 20.61 -8.50
N PRO A 682 9.82 19.82 -7.66
CA PRO A 682 11.14 20.15 -7.12
C PRO A 682 12.25 20.14 -8.18
N SER A 683 11.99 19.54 -9.33
CA SER A 683 12.97 19.33 -10.40
C SER A 683 13.25 20.59 -11.22
N GLY A 684 12.60 21.71 -10.89
CA GLY A 684 12.76 22.99 -11.57
C GLY A 684 11.97 23.08 -12.88
N ARG A 685 10.94 22.24 -13.04
CA ARG A 685 10.02 22.27 -14.20
C ARG A 685 9.41 23.65 -14.38
N ASP A 686 9.21 24.06 -15.64
CA ASP A 686 8.57 25.33 -15.97
C ASP A 686 7.14 25.39 -15.41
N LYS A 687 6.83 26.43 -14.63
CA LYS A 687 5.49 26.67 -14.09
C LYS A 687 4.44 26.95 -15.18
N GLY A 688 4.89 27.32 -16.37
CA GLY A 688 4.09 27.46 -17.58
C GLY A 688 3.80 26.14 -18.30
N THR A 689 4.21 24.98 -17.76
CA THR A 689 3.95 23.67 -18.35
C THR A 689 2.48 23.52 -18.72
N PRO A 690 2.14 23.25 -19.99
CA PRO A 690 0.75 23.18 -20.44
C PRO A 690 0.00 22.00 -19.81
N ILE A 691 -1.24 22.29 -19.40
CA ILE A 691 -2.22 21.29 -18.97
C ILE A 691 -3.22 21.09 -20.10
N ILE A 692 -3.33 19.87 -20.60
CA ILE A 692 -4.19 19.52 -21.74
C ILE A 692 -5.34 18.65 -21.28
N ILE A 693 -6.57 19.14 -21.39
CA ILE A 693 -7.76 18.37 -21.05
C ILE A 693 -8.17 17.52 -22.25
N VAL A 694 -8.27 16.21 -22.02
CA VAL A 694 -8.67 15.19 -22.99
C VAL A 694 -9.96 14.54 -22.49
N LYS A 695 -10.91 14.26 -23.38
CA LYS A 695 -12.16 13.57 -23.02
C LYS A 695 -12.15 12.17 -23.60
N GLN A 696 -12.73 11.22 -22.87
CA GLN A 696 -12.91 9.85 -23.35
C GLN A 696 -13.52 9.82 -24.77
N GLY A 697 -12.92 9.02 -25.65
CA GLY A 697 -13.32 8.84 -27.04
C GLY A 697 -12.90 9.97 -28.00
N HIS A 698 -12.20 10.99 -27.49
CA HIS A 698 -11.71 12.14 -28.26
C HIS A 698 -10.21 12.38 -28.00
N GLU A 699 -9.47 11.31 -27.70
CA GLU A 699 -8.06 11.36 -27.39
C GLU A 699 -7.22 11.74 -28.63
N PRO A 700 -6.36 12.77 -28.54
CA PRO A 700 -5.47 13.11 -29.63
C PRO A 700 -4.34 12.07 -29.77
N PRO A 701 -3.70 11.94 -30.95
CA PRO A 701 -2.53 11.07 -31.13
C PRO A 701 -1.39 11.37 -30.14
N THR A 702 -1.28 12.64 -29.72
CA THR A 702 -0.28 13.08 -28.73
C THR A 702 -0.50 12.52 -27.33
N PHE A 703 -1.71 12.00 -27.04
CA PHE A 703 -2.05 11.28 -25.82
C PHE A 703 -1.99 9.77 -26.03
N THR A 704 -2.67 9.24 -27.05
CA THR A 704 -2.82 7.80 -27.27
C THR A 704 -1.47 7.10 -27.52
N GLY A 705 -0.49 7.79 -28.11
CA GLY A 705 0.84 7.23 -28.37
C GLY A 705 1.64 6.85 -27.12
N TRP A 706 1.27 7.33 -25.93
CA TRP A 706 1.92 6.93 -24.68
C TRP A 706 1.52 5.51 -24.24
N PHE A 707 0.40 5.00 -24.74
CA PHE A 707 -0.11 3.67 -24.43
C PHE A 707 0.30 2.70 -25.55
N LEU A 708 0.84 1.54 -25.16
CA LEU A 708 1.13 0.48 -26.13
C LEU A 708 -0.18 -0.07 -26.69
N ALA A 709 -0.27 -0.21 -28.01
CA ALA A 709 -1.39 -0.86 -28.71
C ALA A 709 -2.79 -0.29 -28.39
N TRP A 710 -2.92 1.04 -28.43
CA TRP A 710 -4.20 1.71 -28.21
C TRP A 710 -5.31 1.21 -29.15
N ASP A 711 -6.46 0.83 -28.59
CA ASP A 711 -7.65 0.42 -29.34
C ASP A 711 -8.68 1.56 -29.42
N SER A 712 -8.85 2.10 -30.62
CA SER A 712 -9.80 3.19 -30.90
C SER A 712 -11.28 2.80 -30.76
N ASN A 713 -11.60 1.50 -30.68
CA ASN A 713 -12.96 0.99 -30.62
C ASN A 713 -13.36 0.47 -29.23
N LYS A 714 -12.44 0.48 -28.26
CA LYS A 714 -12.64 -0.10 -26.93
C LYS A 714 -13.96 0.29 -26.27
N TRP A 715 -14.33 1.58 -26.30
CA TRP A 715 -15.51 2.12 -25.63
C TRP A 715 -16.70 2.38 -26.56
N LYS A 716 -16.68 1.84 -27.78
CA LYS A 716 -17.77 2.06 -28.76
C LYS A 716 -18.93 1.05 -28.62
N ASN A 717 -18.78 0.02 -27.80
CA ASN A 717 -19.72 -1.09 -27.67
C ASN A 717 -20.40 -1.14 -26.31
#